data_AF-V7CFI9-F1
#
_entry.id   AF-V7CFI9-F1
#
_cell.length_a   1.000
_cell.length_b   1.000
_cell.length_c   1.000
_cell.angle_alpha   90.00
_cell.angle_beta   90.00
_cell.angle_gamma   90.00
#
_symmetry.space_group_name_H-M   'P 1'
#
loop_
_entity.id
_entity.type
_entity.pdbx_description
1 polymer ?
#
loop_
_entity_poly.entity_id
_entity_poly.type
_entity_poly.pdbx_seq_one_letter_code
_entity_poly.pdbx_strand_id
1 'polypeptide(L)'
;MEPRKKALPLSWFLIFFVIVSLWGVKASKSQEGPVVEKDQRRTLLATEFGQITALDIKEEPEKQPYHLQFITLEPNSLFLPVLLHADMVFYVHTGSGKLTWANDDGTGTIPLREGDLCNLNEETVFYIQSDLEAERRKLRIYAMFTNTEDNTFNPSIGAYSRIDELVKGFDKKIMQAALKVPDDLIEEIINKKNTPTIVHADSKKINIVQKLEASFLKNFLGVGSNSNKLETYNIFDHDPDFKNRNGWSVAVSKTQLKSLKQTNIGFLMVHLTKGSILGPHWNPKATELAVAVEGRGMVRVVCGSSNEDETESLNMRFKVNPGDAFVVPRFHSMAQMSFNDEPFVFLGFSTSAKNNHPHFLAGKGSVLYNLNRQILATSFGVSDRTIDELLHSPRDSIIFGCSSCAEEEEKIMKEEEEEEERERKREEEETKREEEEEDRKKERERKREEEEAKRQQEEREKKREEEEEREQQEGTGGEKEREREEEIEKEQEEAGREKEREREEEIEKEQEEAGREKEREREEEIEKEEEEAGRQQEKREKKREKEKGEGKEAEEEGRREAEKEAEEASAKREQEKRRKKEEAAAKEEAAAKREQEKREMRRQEEAEKEQEEDKREGESEVAQKEQAEAKREHEKREKKRQEEGQREGEEEEEDQAWGESVRREKGKRSEEEEVAQGEQEQAKRQQEEREKRRDEDGDHDHIESEAEENSYKSSFEGRRALKVRNL
;
A
#
# COMPACT_ATOMS: atom_id res chain seq x y z
N MET A 1 67.49 -45.59 -40.16
CA MET A 1 66.40 -46.32 -39.48
C MET A 1 66.02 -45.51 -38.25
N GLU A 2 64.84 -44.89 -38.32
CA GLU A 2 64.24 -44.04 -37.28
C GLU A 2 63.98 -44.78 -35.97
N PRO A 3 63.89 -44.07 -34.84
CA PRO A 3 62.95 -44.41 -33.79
C PRO A 3 61.78 -43.40 -33.79
N ARG A 4 60.62 -43.89 -34.22
CA ARG A 4 59.31 -43.24 -34.06
C ARG A 4 58.98 -43.09 -32.57
N LYS A 5 58.95 -41.85 -32.07
CA LYS A 5 58.23 -41.51 -30.82
C LYS A 5 56.75 -41.37 -31.16
N LYS A 6 55.91 -42.23 -30.57
CA LYS A 6 54.45 -42.08 -30.60
C LYS A 6 54.05 -41.00 -29.61
N ALA A 7 53.61 -39.85 -30.11
CA ALA A 7 52.84 -38.88 -29.33
C ALA A 7 51.37 -39.35 -29.28
N LEU A 8 50.81 -39.47 -28.07
CA LEU A 8 49.36 -39.56 -27.87
C LEU A 8 48.74 -38.17 -28.05
N PRO A 9 47.55 -38.02 -28.67
CA PRO A 9 46.91 -36.73 -28.83
C PRO A 9 46.18 -36.32 -27.54
N LEU A 10 46.78 -35.41 -26.78
CA LEU A 10 46.11 -34.64 -25.73
C LEU A 10 45.25 -33.53 -26.40
N SER A 11 44.21 -33.92 -27.16
CA SER A 11 43.38 -32.92 -27.89
C SER A 11 41.92 -33.33 -28.02
N TRP A 12 41.40 -34.16 -27.11
CA TRP A 12 39.96 -34.49 -27.13
C TRP A 12 39.24 -34.44 -25.78
N PHE A 13 39.95 -34.19 -24.68
CA PHE A 13 39.33 -34.03 -23.36
C PHE A 13 38.98 -32.58 -23.00
N LEU A 14 39.47 -31.59 -23.75
CA LEU A 14 39.16 -30.16 -23.53
C LEU A 14 37.90 -29.68 -24.27
N ILE A 15 37.35 -30.48 -25.21
CA ILE A 15 36.12 -30.12 -25.95
C ILE A 15 34.85 -30.66 -25.29
N PHE A 16 34.96 -31.62 -24.35
CA PHE A 16 33.80 -32.12 -23.61
C PHE A 16 33.43 -31.29 -22.38
N PHE A 17 34.33 -30.40 -21.92
CA PHE A 17 34.04 -29.42 -20.85
C PHE A 17 33.37 -28.13 -21.35
N VAL A 18 33.27 -27.93 -22.67
CA VAL A 18 32.66 -26.73 -23.27
C VAL A 18 31.20 -26.98 -23.72
N ILE A 19 30.74 -28.23 -23.76
CA ILE A 19 29.37 -28.57 -24.22
C ILE A 19 28.39 -28.83 -23.06
N VAL A 20 28.86 -28.98 -21.81
CA VAL A 20 27.96 -29.02 -20.63
C VAL A 20 27.52 -27.61 -20.20
N SER A 21 28.15 -26.55 -20.71
CA SER A 21 27.77 -25.15 -20.45
C SER A 21 26.54 -24.66 -21.24
N LEU A 22 25.94 -25.53 -22.08
CA LEU A 22 24.77 -25.20 -22.91
C LEU A 22 23.46 -25.87 -22.45
N TRP A 23 23.44 -26.52 -21.29
CA TRP A 23 22.22 -26.74 -20.54
C TRP A 23 22.20 -25.72 -19.40
N GLY A 24 21.61 -24.57 -19.71
CA GLY A 24 21.38 -23.51 -18.74
C GLY A 24 20.58 -24.04 -17.56
N VAL A 25 21.28 -24.46 -16.52
CA VAL A 25 20.83 -24.18 -15.16
C VAL A 25 20.71 -22.67 -15.14
N LYS A 26 19.49 -22.16 -15.32
CA LYS A 26 19.14 -20.81 -14.86
C LYS A 26 19.45 -20.83 -13.37
N ALA A 27 20.69 -20.49 -13.01
CA ALA A 27 20.97 -19.94 -11.71
C ALA A 27 20.00 -18.76 -11.60
N SER A 28 19.00 -18.90 -10.71
CA SER A 28 18.13 -17.79 -10.36
C SER A 28 19.05 -16.68 -9.89
N LYS A 29 19.30 -15.69 -10.75
CA LYS A 29 19.88 -14.43 -10.32
C LYS A 29 18.98 -13.97 -9.17
N SER A 30 19.52 -13.89 -7.96
CA SER A 30 18.88 -13.13 -6.90
C SER A 30 18.87 -11.69 -7.41
N GLN A 31 17.75 -11.26 -7.98
CA GLN A 31 17.66 -9.92 -8.49
C GLN A 31 17.62 -8.99 -7.27
N GLU A 32 18.67 -8.19 -7.14
CA GLU A 32 18.69 -7.03 -6.26
C GLU A 32 17.73 -6.00 -6.87
N GLY A 33 16.68 -5.64 -6.14
CA GLY A 33 15.67 -4.69 -6.61
C GLY A 33 14.38 -4.75 -5.81
N PRO A 34 13.56 -3.68 -5.85
CA PRO A 34 12.33 -3.59 -5.08
C PRO A 34 11.18 -4.42 -5.66
N VAL A 35 11.36 -5.08 -6.81
CA VAL A 35 10.34 -5.86 -7.53
C VAL A 35 10.82 -7.27 -7.81
N VAL A 36 9.94 -8.25 -7.61
CA VAL A 36 10.11 -9.64 -8.02
C VAL A 36 9.00 -9.99 -8.99
N GLU A 37 9.37 -10.35 -10.22
CA GLU A 37 8.41 -10.65 -11.29
C GLU A 37 7.69 -11.98 -11.05
N LYS A 38 6.47 -12.10 -11.58
CA LYS A 38 5.65 -13.30 -11.43
C LYS A 38 6.33 -14.58 -11.92
N ASP A 39 7.07 -14.52 -13.02
CA ASP A 39 7.73 -15.67 -13.65
C ASP A 39 8.99 -16.12 -12.89
N GLN A 40 9.52 -15.27 -12.01
CA GLN A 40 10.63 -15.56 -11.12
C GLN A 40 10.22 -16.36 -9.88
N ARG A 41 8.90 -16.54 -9.65
CA ARG A 41 8.38 -17.33 -8.53
C ARG A 41 8.84 -18.79 -8.64
N ARG A 42 9.41 -19.32 -7.56
CA ARG A 42 9.77 -20.75 -7.47
C ARG A 42 8.50 -21.59 -7.37
N THR A 43 8.41 -22.66 -8.16
CA THR A 43 7.33 -23.64 -8.00
C THR A 43 7.72 -24.63 -6.90
N LEU A 44 6.97 -24.63 -5.80
CA LEU A 44 7.14 -25.59 -4.70
C LEU A 44 6.40 -26.90 -4.97
N LEU A 45 5.24 -26.80 -5.64
CA LEU A 45 4.40 -27.93 -5.98
C LEU A 45 3.59 -27.60 -7.23
N ALA A 46 3.49 -28.54 -8.16
CA ALA A 46 2.54 -28.48 -9.26
C ALA A 46 1.90 -29.87 -9.45
N THR A 47 0.58 -29.91 -9.46
CA THR A 47 -0.25 -31.09 -9.70
C THR A 47 -1.37 -30.73 -10.65
N GLU A 48 -2.08 -31.73 -11.18
CA GLU A 48 -3.30 -31.49 -11.98
C GLU A 48 -4.45 -30.84 -11.16
N PHE A 49 -4.34 -30.82 -9.83
CA PHE A 49 -5.37 -30.34 -8.90
C PHE A 49 -5.04 -28.99 -8.26
N GLY A 50 -3.86 -28.45 -8.53
CA GLY A 50 -3.40 -27.18 -7.96
C GLY A 50 -1.89 -26.99 -7.99
N GLN A 51 -1.46 -25.79 -7.64
CA GLN A 51 -0.06 -25.35 -7.64
C GLN A 51 0.23 -24.51 -6.40
N ILE A 52 1.46 -24.61 -5.90
CA ILE A 52 2.02 -23.71 -4.89
C ILE A 52 3.29 -23.10 -5.48
N THR A 53 3.29 -21.78 -5.62
CA THR A 53 4.49 -21.02 -5.97
C THR A 53 4.89 -20.13 -4.81
N ALA A 54 6.16 -19.74 -4.76
CA ALA A 54 6.68 -18.88 -3.71
C ALA A 54 7.64 -17.84 -4.27
N LEU A 55 7.77 -16.73 -3.56
CA LEU A 55 8.80 -15.74 -3.79
C LEU A 55 9.38 -15.29 -2.46
N ASP A 56 10.64 -14.86 -2.52
CA ASP A 56 11.36 -14.24 -1.42
C ASP A 56 11.73 -12.84 -1.89
N ILE A 57 11.34 -11.82 -1.12
CA ILE A 57 11.63 -10.42 -1.44
C ILE A 57 12.38 -9.77 -0.29
N LYS A 58 13.47 -9.06 -0.60
CA LYS A 58 14.33 -8.43 0.40
C LYS A 58 14.11 -6.93 0.40
N GLU A 59 14.04 -6.35 1.59
CA GLU A 59 14.08 -4.89 1.77
C GLU A 59 15.49 -4.34 1.54
N GLU A 60 16.51 -5.03 2.09
CA GLU A 60 17.92 -4.69 1.98
C GLU A 60 18.73 -5.99 1.82
N PRO A 61 19.92 -5.95 1.20
CA PRO A 61 20.74 -7.15 0.96
C PRO A 61 21.05 -7.95 2.22
N GLU A 62 21.30 -7.23 3.33
CA GLU A 62 21.68 -7.76 4.65
C GLU A 62 20.48 -8.31 5.45
N LYS A 63 19.26 -7.88 5.13
CA LYS A 63 18.05 -8.32 5.84
C LYS A 63 17.58 -9.68 5.34
N GLN A 64 16.90 -10.39 6.23
CA GLN A 64 16.23 -11.63 5.85
C GLN A 64 15.10 -11.34 4.85
N PRO A 65 14.89 -12.21 3.85
CA PRO A 65 13.80 -12.02 2.91
C PRO A 65 12.44 -12.26 3.59
N TYR A 66 11.44 -11.52 3.12
CA TYR A 66 10.05 -11.82 3.38
C TYR A 66 9.59 -12.93 2.44
N HIS A 67 8.97 -13.96 3.02
CA HIS A 67 8.51 -15.14 2.29
C HIS A 67 7.02 -15.06 1.99
N LEU A 68 6.67 -15.11 0.69
CA LEU A 68 5.27 -15.22 0.25
C LEU A 68 5.03 -16.52 -0.49
N GLN A 69 3.87 -17.15 -0.26
CA GLN A 69 3.38 -18.26 -1.06
C GLN A 69 2.03 -17.95 -1.70
N PHE A 70 1.85 -18.49 -2.90
CA PHE A 70 0.63 -18.40 -3.70
C PHE A 70 0.09 -19.80 -3.90
N ILE A 71 -0.99 -20.12 -3.20
CA ILE A 71 -1.62 -21.43 -3.23
C ILE A 71 -2.83 -21.34 -4.16
N THR A 72 -2.85 -22.15 -5.21
CA THR A 72 -3.98 -22.28 -6.14
C THR A 72 -4.51 -23.70 -6.10
N LEU A 73 -5.79 -23.84 -5.77
CA LEU A 73 -6.51 -25.11 -5.84
C LEU A 73 -7.54 -25.05 -6.98
N GLU A 74 -7.51 -26.07 -7.84
CA GLU A 74 -8.61 -26.30 -8.79
C GLU A 74 -9.92 -26.58 -8.04
N PRO A 75 -11.09 -26.42 -8.68
CA PRO A 75 -12.34 -26.88 -8.10
C PRO A 75 -12.27 -28.37 -7.73
N ASN A 76 -12.91 -28.75 -6.63
CA ASN A 76 -12.95 -30.12 -6.16
C ASN A 76 -11.55 -30.72 -5.83
N SER A 77 -10.72 -29.94 -5.15
CA SER A 77 -9.37 -30.31 -4.73
C SER A 77 -9.21 -30.24 -3.21
N LEU A 78 -8.25 -31.01 -2.69
CA LEU A 78 -7.90 -31.08 -1.29
C LEU A 78 -6.39 -30.86 -1.13
N PHE A 79 -6.02 -29.77 -0.48
CA PHE A 79 -4.70 -29.61 0.12
C PHE A 79 -4.69 -30.46 1.38
N LEU A 80 -3.90 -31.53 1.40
CA LEU A 80 -3.79 -32.49 2.51
C LEU A 80 -3.19 -31.87 3.79
N PRO A 81 -3.44 -32.48 4.96
CA PRO A 81 -2.95 -31.97 6.24
C PRO A 81 -1.44 -31.73 6.30
N VAL A 82 -1.06 -30.53 6.74
CA VAL A 82 0.31 -30.11 6.99
C VAL A 82 0.45 -29.47 8.37
N LEU A 83 1.61 -29.65 9.00
CA LEU A 83 2.01 -28.97 10.23
C LEU A 83 2.74 -27.68 9.87
N LEU A 84 2.26 -26.55 10.37
CA LEU A 84 2.82 -25.23 10.13
C LEU A 84 4.07 -24.98 11.00
N HIS A 85 5.14 -24.46 10.41
CA HIS A 85 6.43 -24.20 11.09
C HIS A 85 6.73 -22.72 11.33
N ALA A 86 5.89 -21.82 10.80
CA ALA A 86 6.01 -20.38 10.98
C ALA A 86 4.61 -19.77 10.89
N ASP A 87 4.32 -18.72 11.67
CA ASP A 87 3.01 -18.09 11.61
C ASP A 87 2.67 -17.61 10.19
N MET A 88 1.40 -17.71 9.83
CA MET A 88 0.90 -17.42 8.49
C MET A 88 -0.29 -16.48 8.56
N VAL A 89 -0.19 -15.33 7.88
CA VAL A 89 -1.35 -14.51 7.52
C VAL A 89 -1.64 -14.74 6.05
N PHE A 90 -2.88 -15.11 5.73
CA PHE A 90 -3.27 -15.31 4.35
C PHE A 90 -4.57 -14.60 3.98
N TYR A 91 -4.65 -14.22 2.71
CA TYR A 91 -5.78 -13.58 2.05
C TYR A 91 -6.35 -14.49 0.97
N VAL A 92 -7.67 -14.65 0.94
CA VAL A 92 -8.38 -15.37 -0.12
C VAL A 92 -8.65 -14.43 -1.28
N HIS A 93 -7.84 -14.55 -2.34
CA HIS A 93 -7.90 -13.67 -3.51
C HIS A 93 -9.07 -13.98 -4.45
N THR A 94 -9.35 -15.25 -4.73
CA THR A 94 -10.50 -15.67 -5.54
C THR A 94 -11.02 -17.01 -5.09
N GLY A 95 -12.28 -17.31 -5.40
CA GLY A 95 -12.89 -18.62 -5.17
C GLY A 95 -13.35 -18.82 -3.73
N SER A 96 -13.66 -20.06 -3.39
CA SER A 96 -14.21 -20.43 -2.08
C SER A 96 -13.86 -21.87 -1.70
N GLY A 97 -13.97 -22.16 -0.41
CA GLY A 97 -13.66 -23.48 0.13
C GLY A 97 -13.86 -23.56 1.63
N LYS A 98 -13.10 -24.45 2.27
CA LYS A 98 -13.09 -24.63 3.73
C LYS A 98 -11.68 -24.78 4.23
N LEU A 99 -11.38 -24.15 5.36
CA LEU A 99 -10.19 -24.38 6.15
C LEU A 99 -10.57 -25.18 7.38
N THR A 100 -9.86 -26.28 7.61
CA THR A 100 -9.92 -27.02 8.87
C THR A 100 -8.56 -26.99 9.53
N TRP A 101 -8.53 -26.73 10.84
CA TRP A 101 -7.32 -26.52 11.61
C TRP A 101 -7.41 -27.17 13.01
N ALA A 102 -6.26 -27.47 13.59
CA ALA A 102 -6.10 -27.94 14.97
C ALA A 102 -4.77 -27.48 15.57
N ASN A 103 -4.81 -26.98 16.79
CA ASN A 103 -3.66 -26.61 17.63
C ASN A 103 -4.06 -26.65 19.12
N ASP A 104 -3.14 -26.31 20.01
CA ASP A 104 -3.36 -26.35 21.47
C ASP A 104 -4.53 -25.47 21.94
N ASP A 105 -4.89 -24.41 21.20
CA ASP A 105 -6.03 -23.52 21.50
C ASP A 105 -7.38 -24.14 21.07
N GLY A 106 -7.36 -25.19 20.25
CA GLY A 106 -8.53 -25.96 19.87
C GLY A 106 -8.51 -26.42 18.43
N THR A 107 -9.70 -26.77 17.93
CA THR A 107 -9.86 -27.25 16.57
C THR A 107 -11.14 -26.69 15.96
N GLY A 108 -11.17 -26.50 14.65
CA GLY A 108 -12.39 -26.07 13.98
C GLY A 108 -12.32 -26.10 12.46
N THR A 109 -13.47 -25.85 11.86
CA THR A 109 -13.63 -25.69 10.42
C THR A 109 -14.35 -24.39 10.15
N ILE A 110 -13.82 -23.58 9.23
CA ILE A 110 -14.43 -22.33 8.79
C ILE A 110 -14.60 -22.33 7.27
N PRO A 111 -15.67 -21.72 6.73
CA PRO A 111 -15.76 -21.47 5.30
C PRO A 111 -14.72 -20.40 4.91
N LEU A 112 -14.20 -20.52 3.69
CA LEU A 112 -13.35 -19.53 3.04
C LEU A 112 -14.08 -18.96 1.83
N ARG A 113 -14.03 -17.65 1.66
CA ARG A 113 -14.52 -16.92 0.48
C ARG A 113 -13.59 -15.76 0.14
N GLU A 114 -13.70 -15.28 -1.09
CA GLU A 114 -13.01 -14.09 -1.58
C GLU A 114 -13.13 -12.92 -0.58
N GLY A 115 -11.99 -12.30 -0.25
CA GLY A 115 -11.90 -11.22 0.71
C GLY A 115 -11.52 -11.63 2.13
N ASP A 116 -11.56 -12.92 2.48
CA ASP A 116 -11.25 -13.39 3.82
C ASP A 116 -9.75 -13.27 4.14
N LEU A 117 -9.45 -12.69 5.30
CA LEU A 117 -8.17 -12.72 5.98
C LEU A 117 -8.22 -13.66 7.17
N CYS A 118 -7.21 -14.52 7.26
CA CYS A 118 -7.04 -15.50 8.32
C CYS A 118 -5.60 -15.46 8.86
N ASN A 119 -5.46 -15.74 10.15
CA ASN A 119 -4.18 -15.86 10.82
C ASN A 119 -4.06 -17.27 11.42
N LEU A 120 -3.03 -18.03 11.04
CA LEU A 120 -2.69 -19.32 11.63
C LEU A 120 -1.34 -19.23 12.31
N ASN A 121 -1.24 -19.75 13.53
CA ASN A 121 0.00 -19.75 14.28
C ASN A 121 0.81 -21.00 13.94
N GLU A 122 2.12 -20.92 14.11
CA GLU A 122 3.00 -22.09 14.10
C GLU A 122 2.46 -23.23 14.99
N GLU A 123 2.87 -24.46 14.70
CA GLU A 123 2.37 -25.69 15.32
C GLU A 123 0.91 -26.04 14.97
N THR A 124 0.20 -25.18 14.22
CA THR A 124 -1.13 -25.51 13.71
C THR A 124 -1.05 -26.57 12.61
N VAL A 125 -1.82 -27.66 12.78
CA VAL A 125 -2.08 -28.61 11.69
C VAL A 125 -3.32 -28.15 10.94
N PHE A 126 -3.21 -27.95 9.63
CA PHE A 126 -4.34 -27.51 8.82
C PHE A 126 -4.42 -28.20 7.46
N TYR A 127 -5.61 -28.18 6.87
CA TYR A 127 -5.84 -28.60 5.49
C TYR A 127 -6.93 -27.73 4.86
N ILE A 128 -6.93 -27.64 3.52
CA ILE A 128 -7.85 -26.77 2.78
C ILE A 128 -8.56 -27.57 1.71
N GLN A 129 -9.89 -27.45 1.66
CA GLN A 129 -10.72 -28.04 0.62
C GLN A 129 -11.30 -26.93 -0.25
N SER A 130 -11.11 -27.01 -1.57
CA SER A 130 -11.83 -26.14 -2.51
C SER A 130 -13.24 -26.67 -2.76
N ASP A 131 -14.17 -25.77 -3.06
CA ASP A 131 -15.55 -26.16 -3.31
C ASP A 131 -15.73 -27.06 -4.55
N LEU A 132 -16.79 -27.87 -4.51
CA LEU A 132 -17.04 -28.98 -5.44
C LEU A 132 -17.59 -28.56 -6.82
N GLU A 133 -18.08 -27.32 -6.97
CA GLU A 133 -18.77 -26.87 -8.17
C GLU A 133 -17.77 -26.44 -9.26
N ALA A 134 -17.74 -27.18 -10.37
CA ALA A 134 -16.86 -26.92 -11.51
C ALA A 134 -17.10 -25.54 -12.18
N GLU A 135 -18.24 -24.90 -11.91
CA GLU A 135 -18.58 -23.55 -12.37
C GLU A 135 -17.94 -22.45 -11.49
N ARG A 136 -17.35 -22.79 -10.34
CA ARG A 136 -16.68 -21.83 -9.43
C ARG A 136 -15.24 -21.54 -9.86
N ARG A 137 -14.81 -20.31 -9.57
CA ARG A 137 -13.43 -19.84 -9.77
C ARG A 137 -12.46 -20.66 -8.92
N LYS A 138 -11.23 -20.87 -9.42
CA LYS A 138 -10.12 -21.48 -8.65
C LYS A 138 -9.93 -20.79 -7.31
N LEU A 139 -9.73 -21.56 -6.25
CA LEU A 139 -9.42 -21.02 -4.92
C LEU A 139 -7.96 -20.56 -4.92
N ARG A 140 -7.74 -19.24 -4.83
CA ARG A 140 -6.41 -18.62 -4.79
C ARG A 140 -6.18 -17.96 -3.45
N ILE A 141 -5.09 -18.32 -2.79
CA ILE A 141 -4.71 -17.83 -1.47
C ILE A 141 -3.31 -17.24 -1.54
N TYR A 142 -3.14 -16.01 -1.06
CA TYR A 142 -1.86 -15.33 -0.97
C TYR A 142 -1.48 -15.31 0.50
N ALA A 143 -0.33 -15.87 0.84
CA ALA A 143 0.10 -16.06 2.23
C ALA A 143 1.47 -15.41 2.46
N MET A 144 1.58 -14.66 3.55
CA MET A 144 2.86 -14.19 4.09
C MET A 144 3.17 -14.98 5.36
N PHE A 145 4.42 -15.42 5.46
CA PHE A 145 4.93 -16.11 6.63
C PHE A 145 5.79 -15.17 7.46
N THR A 146 5.70 -15.27 8.80
CA THR A 146 6.58 -14.52 9.67
C THR A 146 8.02 -14.97 9.47
N ASN A 147 8.92 -14.00 9.38
CA ASN A 147 10.35 -14.24 9.40
C ASN A 147 11.00 -13.25 10.37
N THR A 148 10.84 -13.53 11.66
CA THR A 148 11.38 -12.70 12.76
C THR A 148 12.57 -13.38 13.41
N GLU A 149 13.34 -12.64 14.22
CA GLU A 149 14.47 -13.20 14.97
C GLU A 149 14.05 -14.35 15.91
N ASP A 150 12.82 -14.31 16.44
CA ASP A 150 12.27 -15.32 17.36
C ASP A 150 11.46 -16.43 16.64
N ASN A 151 10.95 -16.16 15.43
CA ASN A 151 10.20 -17.09 14.59
C ASN A 151 10.81 -17.08 13.18
N THR A 152 11.97 -17.71 13.04
CA THR A 152 12.75 -17.71 11.80
C THR A 152 12.22 -18.78 10.87
N PHE A 153 11.50 -18.36 9.83
CA PHE A 153 11.20 -19.21 8.70
C PHE A 153 12.52 -19.77 8.15
N ASN A 154 12.76 -21.07 8.33
CA ASN A 154 13.94 -21.71 7.80
C ASN A 154 13.65 -22.19 6.38
N PRO A 155 14.23 -21.56 5.33
CA PRO A 155 13.93 -21.95 3.95
C PRO A 155 14.35 -23.39 3.62
N SER A 156 15.29 -23.97 4.38
CA SER A 156 15.71 -25.37 4.23
C SER A 156 14.70 -26.38 4.78
N ILE A 157 13.83 -25.97 5.71
CA ILE A 157 12.75 -26.81 6.25
C ILE A 157 11.46 -26.57 5.45
N GLY A 158 11.22 -25.32 5.05
CA GLY A 158 9.98 -24.89 4.39
C GLY A 158 8.91 -24.42 5.39
N ALA A 159 7.82 -23.87 4.88
CA ALA A 159 6.80 -23.21 5.71
C ALA A 159 5.97 -24.19 6.54
N TYR A 160 5.88 -25.43 6.08
CA TYR A 160 5.11 -26.49 6.71
C TYR A 160 5.63 -27.86 6.26
N SER A 161 5.42 -28.89 7.08
CA SER A 161 5.72 -30.28 6.73
C SER A 161 4.47 -31.12 6.59
N ARG A 162 4.50 -32.09 5.67
CA ARG A 162 3.42 -33.04 5.49
C ARG A 162 3.46 -34.08 6.60
N ILE A 163 2.29 -34.41 7.15
CA ILE A 163 2.20 -35.36 8.27
C ILE A 163 2.74 -36.75 7.87
N ASP A 164 2.56 -37.17 6.61
CA ASP A 164 3.08 -38.46 6.13
C ASP A 164 4.61 -38.48 6.07
N GLU A 165 5.27 -37.36 5.75
CA GLU A 165 6.74 -37.24 5.77
C GLU A 165 7.29 -37.29 7.19
N LEU A 166 6.64 -36.63 8.14
CA LEU A 166 7.01 -36.68 9.56
C LEU A 166 6.93 -38.13 10.09
N VAL A 167 5.90 -38.89 9.70
CA VAL A 167 5.75 -40.29 10.09
C VAL A 167 6.77 -41.20 9.41
N LYS A 168 7.03 -41.01 8.11
CA LYS A 168 7.97 -41.83 7.34
C LYS A 168 9.44 -41.53 7.62
N GLY A 169 9.76 -40.40 8.25
CA GLY A 169 11.13 -40.04 8.63
C GLY A 169 11.71 -40.88 9.76
N PHE A 170 10.88 -41.58 10.54
CA PHE A 170 11.33 -42.43 11.65
C PHE A 170 11.53 -43.89 11.23
N ASP A 171 12.46 -44.57 11.90
CA ASP A 171 12.65 -46.00 11.73
C ASP A 171 11.37 -46.79 12.05
N LYS A 172 11.09 -47.81 11.23
CA LYS A 172 9.93 -48.72 11.37
C LYS A 172 9.74 -49.20 12.82
N LYS A 173 10.81 -49.65 13.48
CA LYS A 173 10.76 -50.15 14.86
C LYS A 173 10.35 -49.07 15.87
N ILE A 174 10.79 -47.82 15.66
CA ILE A 174 10.43 -46.69 16.52
C ILE A 174 8.94 -46.42 16.39
N MET A 175 8.43 -46.34 15.15
CA MET A 175 7.00 -46.07 14.90
C MET A 175 6.11 -47.20 15.41
N GLN A 176 6.51 -48.46 15.22
CA GLN A 176 5.80 -49.61 15.76
C GLN A 176 5.68 -49.53 17.29
N ALA A 177 6.78 -49.23 17.98
CA ALA A 177 6.80 -49.10 19.44
C ALA A 177 5.98 -47.90 19.93
N ALA A 178 6.09 -46.75 19.26
CA ALA A 178 5.42 -45.51 19.65
C ALA A 178 3.91 -45.56 19.43
N LEU A 179 3.46 -46.01 18.24
CA LEU A 179 2.05 -46.08 17.87
C LEU A 179 1.36 -47.34 18.38
N LYS A 180 2.11 -48.34 18.88
CA LYS A 180 1.60 -49.63 19.38
C LYS A 180 0.74 -50.37 18.34
N VAL A 181 1.18 -50.36 17.10
CA VAL A 181 0.49 -51.01 15.97
C VAL A 181 1.27 -52.20 15.43
N PRO A 182 0.61 -53.10 14.67
CA PRO A 182 1.27 -54.22 14.01
C PRO A 182 2.39 -53.80 13.03
N ASP A 183 3.36 -54.68 12.86
CA ASP A 183 4.55 -54.48 12.03
C ASP A 183 4.21 -54.30 10.54
N ASP A 184 3.26 -55.10 10.06
CA ASP A 184 2.73 -55.08 8.69
C ASP A 184 1.99 -53.77 8.38
N LEU A 185 1.29 -53.19 9.36
CA LEU A 185 0.61 -51.90 9.19
C LEU A 185 1.61 -50.75 9.03
N ILE A 186 2.66 -50.69 9.86
CA ILE A 186 3.72 -49.67 9.70
C ILE A 186 4.47 -49.87 8.40
N GLU A 187 4.74 -51.13 8.03
CA GLU A 187 5.39 -51.45 6.77
C GLU A 187 4.58 -50.97 5.57
N GLU A 188 3.25 -51.15 5.58
CA GLU A 188 2.37 -50.61 4.55
C GLU A 188 2.48 -49.08 4.47
N ILE A 189 2.46 -48.37 5.61
CA ILE A 189 2.53 -46.91 5.65
C ILE A 189 3.88 -46.40 5.12
N ILE A 190 4.99 -46.97 5.59
CA ILE A 190 6.34 -46.55 5.22
C ILE A 190 6.65 -46.86 3.75
N ASN A 191 6.25 -48.03 3.26
CA ASN A 191 6.54 -48.46 1.88
C ASN A 191 5.61 -47.81 0.83
N LYS A 192 4.51 -47.20 1.25
CA LYS A 192 3.56 -46.56 0.32
C LYS A 192 4.19 -45.31 -0.30
N LYS A 193 4.08 -45.20 -1.63
CA LYS A 193 4.54 -44.01 -2.38
C LYS A 193 3.89 -42.73 -1.82
N ASN A 194 4.68 -41.66 -1.75
CA ASN A 194 4.20 -40.35 -1.32
C ASN A 194 3.05 -39.89 -2.22
N THR A 195 1.94 -39.53 -1.57
CA THR A 195 0.80 -38.90 -2.24
C THR A 195 1.13 -37.42 -2.41
N PRO A 196 0.82 -36.76 -3.54
CA PRO A 196 1.04 -35.31 -3.66
C PRO A 196 0.30 -34.52 -2.58
N THR A 197 0.80 -33.34 -2.18
CA THR A 197 0.16 -32.51 -1.15
C THR A 197 -1.22 -32.01 -1.56
N ILE A 198 -1.45 -31.79 -2.86
CA ILE A 198 -2.76 -31.42 -3.41
C ILE A 198 -3.28 -32.61 -4.23
N VAL A 199 -4.50 -33.04 -3.92
CA VAL A 199 -5.16 -34.19 -4.57
C VAL A 199 -6.60 -33.85 -4.94
N HIS A 200 -7.21 -34.67 -5.80
CA HIS A 200 -8.63 -34.59 -6.07
C HIS A 200 -9.47 -34.90 -4.82
N ALA A 201 -10.44 -34.05 -4.52
CA ALA A 201 -11.49 -34.34 -3.54
C ALA A 201 -12.54 -35.25 -4.19
N ASP A 202 -12.30 -36.56 -4.21
CA ASP A 202 -13.21 -37.53 -4.85
C ASP A 202 -14.63 -37.45 -4.27
N SER A 203 -15.63 -37.16 -5.11
CA SER A 203 -17.03 -36.92 -4.69
C SER A 203 -17.71 -38.15 -4.08
N LYS A 204 -17.23 -39.37 -4.40
CA LYS A 204 -17.67 -40.62 -3.74
C LYS A 204 -16.99 -40.85 -2.37
N LYS A 205 -15.93 -40.09 -2.08
CA LYS A 205 -15.18 -40.07 -0.82
C LYS A 205 -15.49 -38.83 0.04
N ILE A 206 -16.57 -38.09 -0.23
CA ILE A 206 -17.03 -36.97 0.63
C ILE A 206 -17.27 -37.47 2.07
N ASN A 207 -17.80 -38.69 2.22
CA ASN A 207 -17.90 -39.35 3.53
C ASN A 207 -16.54 -39.56 4.20
N ILE A 208 -15.45 -39.71 3.43
CA ILE A 208 -14.08 -39.86 3.95
C ILE A 208 -13.52 -38.51 4.37
N VAL A 209 -13.74 -37.43 3.61
CA VAL A 209 -13.31 -36.09 4.04
C VAL A 209 -14.09 -35.68 5.29
N GLN A 210 -15.42 -35.80 5.30
CA GLN A 210 -16.25 -35.56 6.49
C GLN A 210 -15.84 -36.42 7.70
N LYS A 211 -15.50 -37.69 7.46
CA LYS A 211 -14.99 -38.59 8.51
C LYS A 211 -13.56 -38.26 8.94
N LEU A 212 -12.72 -37.74 8.04
CA LEU A 212 -11.40 -37.21 8.33
C LEU A 212 -11.53 -35.97 9.20
N GLU A 213 -12.41 -35.02 8.88
CA GLU A 213 -12.66 -33.85 9.74
C GLU A 213 -13.16 -34.31 11.10
N ALA A 214 -14.20 -35.14 11.15
CA ALA A 214 -14.74 -35.65 12.41
C ALA A 214 -13.70 -36.41 13.24
N SER A 215 -12.83 -37.20 12.61
CA SER A 215 -11.75 -37.92 13.28
C SER A 215 -10.62 -36.99 13.72
N PHE A 216 -10.25 -36.02 12.89
CA PHE A 216 -9.19 -35.06 13.16
C PHE A 216 -9.56 -34.19 14.35
N LEU A 217 -10.77 -33.61 14.32
CA LEU A 217 -11.34 -32.85 15.43
C LEU A 217 -11.42 -33.74 16.69
N LYS A 218 -12.00 -34.95 16.59
CA LYS A 218 -12.13 -35.86 17.76
C LYS A 218 -10.80 -36.27 18.38
N ASN A 219 -9.79 -36.57 17.58
CA ASN A 219 -8.51 -37.08 18.08
C ASN A 219 -7.64 -35.99 18.71
N PHE A 220 -7.83 -34.73 18.31
CA PHE A 220 -7.13 -33.60 18.91
C PHE A 220 -7.84 -33.09 20.19
N LEU A 221 -9.16 -33.28 20.32
CA LEU A 221 -9.99 -32.90 21.48
C LEU A 221 -9.77 -33.76 22.77
N GLY A 222 -8.62 -34.43 22.93
CA GLY A 222 -8.28 -35.22 24.12
C GLY A 222 -8.04 -34.41 25.40
N VAL A 223 -8.08 -33.08 25.32
CA VAL A 223 -7.95 -32.11 26.41
C VAL A 223 -9.14 -31.14 26.32
N GLY A 224 -9.78 -30.83 27.45
CA GLY A 224 -11.08 -30.15 27.51
C GLY A 224 -11.15 -28.86 26.68
N SER A 225 -12.10 -28.80 25.74
CA SER A 225 -12.23 -27.69 24.79
C SER A 225 -13.05 -26.53 25.36
N ASN A 226 -12.39 -25.39 25.54
CA ASN A 226 -13.00 -24.09 25.31
C ASN A 226 -12.70 -23.73 23.85
N SER A 227 -13.55 -24.11 22.90
CA SER A 227 -13.30 -23.85 21.47
C SER A 227 -13.33 -22.35 21.18
N ASN A 228 -12.18 -21.69 21.19
CA ASN A 228 -12.07 -20.35 20.63
C ASN A 228 -12.18 -20.48 19.10
N LYS A 229 -13.26 -19.91 18.55
CA LYS A 229 -13.47 -19.85 17.09
C LYS A 229 -12.31 -19.06 16.48
N LEU A 230 -11.68 -19.61 15.44
CA LEU A 230 -10.68 -18.88 14.65
C LEU A 230 -11.31 -17.58 14.14
N GLU A 231 -10.68 -16.45 14.45
CA GLU A 231 -11.15 -15.13 14.04
C GLU A 231 -10.80 -14.92 12.55
N THR A 232 -11.79 -14.48 11.78
CA THR A 232 -11.67 -14.18 10.34
C THR A 232 -12.17 -12.78 10.09
N TYR A 233 -11.58 -12.07 9.13
CA TYR A 233 -12.04 -10.75 8.71
C TYR A 233 -12.19 -10.70 7.19
N ASN A 234 -13.38 -10.39 6.69
CA ASN A 234 -13.60 -10.21 5.25
C ASN A 234 -13.57 -8.73 4.90
N ILE A 235 -12.67 -8.33 4.00
CA ILE A 235 -12.52 -6.92 3.64
C ILE A 235 -13.72 -6.33 2.90
N PHE A 236 -14.57 -7.16 2.30
CA PHE A 236 -15.75 -6.73 1.55
C PHE A 236 -17.04 -6.68 2.38
N ASP A 237 -17.00 -7.14 3.62
CA ASP A 237 -18.13 -7.01 4.57
C ASP A 237 -18.20 -5.60 5.21
N HIS A 238 -17.19 -4.76 4.98
CA HIS A 238 -17.02 -3.46 5.61
C HIS A 238 -16.79 -2.35 4.58
N ASP A 239 -17.10 -1.10 4.96
CA ASP A 239 -16.79 0.06 4.13
C ASP A 239 -15.26 0.27 4.04
N PRO A 240 -14.74 0.68 2.87
CA PRO A 240 -13.34 1.05 2.73
C PRO A 240 -12.94 2.21 3.64
N ASP A 241 -11.68 2.20 4.11
CA ASP A 241 -11.12 3.31 4.90
C ASP A 241 -11.12 4.63 4.12
N PHE A 242 -10.98 4.53 2.80
CA PHE A 242 -11.12 5.63 1.88
C PHE A 242 -11.78 5.20 0.58
N LYS A 243 -12.66 6.04 0.03
CA LYS A 243 -13.29 5.82 -1.28
C LYS A 243 -13.68 7.14 -1.92
N ASN A 244 -13.37 7.29 -3.20
CA ASN A 244 -13.90 8.35 -4.05
C ASN A 244 -14.03 7.84 -5.51
N ARG A 245 -14.21 8.74 -6.47
CA ARG A 245 -14.34 8.39 -7.90
C ARG A 245 -13.06 7.83 -8.54
N ASN A 246 -11.90 8.08 -7.94
CA ASN A 246 -10.58 7.70 -8.47
C ASN A 246 -10.10 6.36 -7.90
N GLY A 247 -10.76 5.83 -6.86
CA GLY A 247 -10.35 4.58 -6.23
C GLY A 247 -10.87 4.38 -4.81
N TRP A 248 -10.39 3.32 -4.18
CA TRP A 248 -10.63 3.01 -2.77
C TRP A 248 -9.44 2.28 -2.14
N SER A 249 -9.35 2.33 -0.81
CA SER A 249 -8.35 1.58 -0.05
C SER A 249 -8.92 1.03 1.26
N VAL A 250 -8.38 -0.12 1.67
CA VAL A 250 -8.67 -0.81 2.94
C VAL A 250 -7.35 -1.18 3.59
N ALA A 251 -7.25 -1.02 4.90
CA ALA A 251 -6.17 -1.48 5.74
C ALA A 251 -6.73 -2.26 6.94
N VAL A 252 -6.23 -3.48 7.14
CA VAL A 252 -6.62 -4.35 8.25
C VAL A 252 -5.45 -4.47 9.20
N SER A 253 -5.71 -4.14 10.47
CA SER A 253 -4.73 -4.22 11.55
C SER A 253 -5.29 -5.05 12.69
N LYS A 254 -4.54 -5.14 13.80
CA LYS A 254 -4.97 -5.73 15.06
C LYS A 254 -6.25 -5.15 15.65
N THR A 255 -6.69 -3.99 15.15
CA THR A 255 -7.93 -3.34 15.56
C THR A 255 -9.13 -4.07 14.99
N GLN A 256 -9.05 -4.47 13.71
CA GLN A 256 -10.08 -5.20 12.98
C GLN A 256 -10.00 -6.70 13.22
N LEU A 257 -8.79 -7.27 13.20
CA LEU A 257 -8.53 -8.70 13.39
C LEU A 257 -7.51 -8.90 14.52
N LYS A 258 -7.98 -9.25 15.73
CA LYS A 258 -7.14 -9.24 16.94
C LYS A 258 -6.04 -10.29 16.90
N SER A 259 -6.24 -11.40 16.19
CA SER A 259 -5.24 -12.45 16.01
C SER A 259 -3.94 -11.94 15.36
N LEU A 260 -3.98 -10.88 14.54
CA LEU A 260 -2.79 -10.26 13.94
C LEU A 260 -1.80 -9.69 14.97
N LYS A 261 -2.18 -9.53 16.25
CA LYS A 261 -1.25 -9.13 17.31
C LYS A 261 -0.10 -10.09 17.50
N GLN A 262 -0.35 -11.39 17.27
CA GLN A 262 0.63 -12.45 17.49
C GLN A 262 1.71 -12.41 16.41
N THR A 263 1.30 -12.29 15.14
CA THR A 263 2.21 -12.29 13.99
C THR A 263 2.80 -10.93 13.68
N ASN A 264 2.20 -9.86 14.20
CA ASN A 264 2.54 -8.48 13.88
C ASN A 264 2.52 -8.19 12.36
N ILE A 265 1.71 -8.90 11.59
CA ILE A 265 1.49 -8.65 10.16
C ILE A 265 0.16 -7.93 9.97
N GLY A 266 0.16 -6.81 9.24
CA GLY A 266 -1.05 -6.13 8.77
C GLY A 266 -1.37 -6.49 7.32
N PHE A 267 -2.52 -6.03 6.83
CA PHE A 267 -2.91 -6.20 5.42
C PHE A 267 -3.45 -4.88 4.85
N LEU A 268 -3.30 -4.70 3.55
CA LEU A 268 -3.89 -3.59 2.80
C LEU A 268 -4.35 -4.03 1.42
N MET A 269 -5.34 -3.33 0.87
CA MET A 269 -5.74 -3.44 -0.52
C MET A 269 -6.08 -2.07 -1.06
N VAL A 270 -5.61 -1.78 -2.27
CA VAL A 270 -5.83 -0.50 -2.95
C VAL A 270 -6.32 -0.79 -4.36
N HIS A 271 -7.36 -0.06 -4.76
CA HIS A 271 -7.86 -0.04 -6.12
C HIS A 271 -7.81 1.40 -6.63
N LEU A 272 -7.00 1.60 -7.66
CA LEU A 272 -6.92 2.84 -8.43
C LEU A 272 -7.65 2.64 -9.76
N THR A 273 -8.58 3.54 -10.05
CA THR A 273 -9.18 3.58 -11.40
C THR A 273 -8.16 4.14 -12.39
N LYS A 274 -8.30 3.84 -13.68
CA LYS A 274 -7.43 4.37 -14.75
C LYS A 274 -7.11 5.87 -14.61
N GLY A 275 -5.85 6.24 -14.83
CA GLY A 275 -5.36 7.61 -14.69
C GLY A 275 -5.51 8.18 -13.27
N SER A 276 -5.34 7.36 -12.24
CA SER A 276 -5.38 7.76 -10.83
C SER A 276 -4.07 7.50 -10.09
N ILE A 277 -3.91 8.15 -8.94
CA ILE A 277 -2.73 8.06 -8.08
C ILE A 277 -3.17 7.92 -6.62
N LEU A 278 -2.57 6.97 -5.88
CA LEU A 278 -2.52 7.08 -4.42
C LEU A 278 -1.43 8.09 -4.10
N GLY A 279 -1.83 9.22 -3.53
CA GLY A 279 -0.98 10.39 -3.43
C GLY A 279 0.32 10.15 -2.65
N PRO A 280 1.32 11.03 -2.81
CA PRO A 280 2.62 10.86 -2.19
C PRO A 280 2.50 10.74 -0.66
N HIS A 281 3.04 9.66 -0.10
CA HIS A 281 2.94 9.35 1.33
C HIS A 281 4.07 8.44 1.79
N TRP A 282 4.26 8.30 3.11
CA TRP A 282 5.12 7.25 3.65
C TRP A 282 4.44 6.49 4.78
N ASN A 283 4.93 5.28 5.00
CA ASN A 283 4.50 4.41 6.09
C ASN A 283 5.42 4.59 7.31
N PRO A 284 4.93 5.13 8.45
CA PRO A 284 5.79 5.44 9.58
C PRO A 284 6.08 4.24 10.50
N LYS A 285 5.33 3.13 10.37
CA LYS A 285 5.44 1.98 11.27
C LYS A 285 5.77 0.67 10.59
N ALA A 286 5.70 0.59 9.27
CA ALA A 286 5.83 -0.68 8.57
C ALA A 286 6.37 -0.53 7.16
N THR A 287 6.98 -1.61 6.71
CA THR A 287 7.35 -1.89 5.33
C THR A 287 6.12 -2.48 4.64
N GLU A 288 5.89 -2.07 3.40
CA GLU A 288 4.78 -2.52 2.55
C GLU A 288 5.27 -3.58 1.58
N LEU A 289 4.60 -4.74 1.58
CA LEU A 289 4.87 -5.86 0.69
C LEU A 289 3.63 -6.14 -0.15
N ALA A 290 3.62 -5.64 -1.37
CA ALA A 290 2.44 -5.66 -2.21
C ALA A 290 2.60 -6.60 -3.41
N VAL A 291 1.48 -7.09 -3.91
CA VAL A 291 1.34 -7.92 -5.10
C VAL A 291 0.31 -7.25 -6.00
N ALA A 292 0.71 -6.91 -7.22
CA ALA A 292 -0.20 -6.41 -8.24
C ALA A 292 -1.16 -7.55 -8.67
N VAL A 293 -2.46 -7.27 -8.71
CA VAL A 293 -3.48 -8.28 -9.04
C VAL A 293 -4.30 -7.94 -10.29
N GLU A 294 -4.47 -6.65 -10.59
CA GLU A 294 -5.17 -6.20 -11.79
C GLU A 294 -4.51 -4.95 -12.37
N GLY A 295 -4.32 -4.97 -13.70
CA GLY A 295 -3.65 -3.94 -14.49
C GLY A 295 -2.20 -3.67 -14.09
N ARG A 296 -1.51 -2.88 -14.91
CA ARG A 296 -0.13 -2.46 -14.64
C ARG A 296 -0.16 -1.20 -13.79
N GLY A 297 0.85 -1.08 -12.93
CA GLY A 297 1.05 0.06 -12.07
C GLY A 297 2.44 0.63 -12.23
N MET A 298 2.57 1.91 -11.88
CA MET A 298 3.85 2.59 -11.76
C MET A 298 4.04 3.03 -10.31
N VAL A 299 5.22 2.77 -9.75
CA VAL A 299 5.54 3.15 -8.38
C VAL A 299 6.80 4.01 -8.38
N ARG A 300 6.70 5.19 -7.77
CA ARG A 300 7.84 6.06 -7.48
C ARG A 300 8.09 6.02 -5.99
N VAL A 301 9.33 5.76 -5.61
CA VAL A 301 9.81 5.73 -4.23
C VAL A 301 10.94 6.74 -4.09
N VAL A 302 10.85 7.57 -3.07
CA VAL A 302 11.82 8.61 -2.73
C VAL A 302 12.31 8.38 -1.31
N CYS A 303 13.63 8.24 -1.16
CA CYS A 303 14.28 8.16 0.14
C CYS A 303 14.74 9.56 0.57
N GLY A 304 14.49 9.94 1.82
CA GLY A 304 15.07 11.14 2.41
C GLY A 304 16.29 10.76 3.24
N SER A 305 17.49 10.77 2.65
CA SER A 305 18.75 10.60 3.39
C SER A 305 19.38 11.95 3.71
N SER A 306 20.23 12.01 4.75
CA SER A 306 21.01 13.20 5.09
C SER A 306 22.24 13.39 4.20
N ASN A 307 22.59 12.39 3.40
CA ASN A 307 23.73 12.41 2.48
C ASN A 307 23.21 12.49 1.04
N GLU A 308 23.44 13.61 0.36
CA GLU A 308 22.91 13.88 -0.99
C GLU A 308 23.31 12.78 -2.00
N ASP A 309 24.58 12.33 -1.97
CA ASP A 309 25.11 11.27 -2.85
C ASP A 309 24.47 9.88 -2.62
N GLU A 310 24.03 9.58 -1.38
CA GLU A 310 23.32 8.33 -1.06
C GLU A 310 21.80 8.45 -1.32
N THR A 311 21.29 9.66 -1.53
CA THR A 311 19.84 9.90 -1.68
C THR A 311 19.35 9.54 -3.09
N GLU A 312 20.13 9.84 -4.12
CA GLU A 312 19.77 9.50 -5.50
C GLU A 312 19.77 7.99 -5.75
N SER A 313 20.74 7.26 -5.20
CA SER A 313 20.84 5.80 -5.36
C SER A 313 19.74 5.01 -4.64
N LEU A 314 19.04 5.61 -3.68
CA LEU A 314 17.92 5.00 -2.95
C LEU A 314 16.55 5.39 -3.51
N ASN A 315 16.49 6.36 -4.43
CA ASN A 315 15.27 6.67 -5.15
C ASN A 315 15.02 5.56 -6.16
N MET A 316 13.81 5.01 -6.14
CA MET A 316 13.45 3.90 -7.00
C MET A 316 12.24 4.26 -7.83
N ARG A 317 12.25 3.78 -9.06
CA ARG A 317 11.13 3.89 -9.97
C ARG A 317 10.97 2.54 -10.65
N PHE A 318 9.77 1.99 -10.62
CA PHE A 318 9.54 0.69 -11.21
C PHE A 318 8.10 0.50 -11.65
N LYS A 319 7.96 -0.23 -12.76
CA LYS A 319 6.69 -0.72 -13.28
C LYS A 319 6.38 -2.10 -12.69
N VAL A 320 5.12 -2.34 -12.38
CA VAL A 320 4.63 -3.64 -11.88
C VAL A 320 3.49 -4.15 -12.75
N ASN A 321 3.52 -5.43 -13.08
CA ASN A 321 2.49 -6.13 -13.85
C ASN A 321 1.70 -7.08 -12.94
N PRO A 322 0.49 -7.55 -13.37
CA PRO A 322 -0.29 -8.49 -12.59
C PRO A 322 0.47 -9.77 -12.22
N GLY A 323 0.67 -9.97 -10.91
CA GLY A 323 1.42 -11.05 -10.30
C GLY A 323 2.85 -10.67 -9.90
N ASP A 324 3.33 -9.48 -10.21
CA ASP A 324 4.60 -9.00 -9.68
C ASP A 324 4.41 -8.61 -8.21
N ALA A 325 5.43 -8.85 -7.39
CA ALA A 325 5.47 -8.42 -6.01
C ALA A 325 6.49 -7.30 -5.85
N PHE A 326 6.20 -6.32 -5.00
CA PHE A 326 7.10 -5.21 -4.73
C PHE A 326 7.15 -4.86 -3.25
N VAL A 327 8.27 -4.27 -2.82
CA VAL A 327 8.51 -3.84 -1.45
C VAL A 327 8.78 -2.34 -1.40
N VAL A 328 8.14 -1.65 -0.45
CA VAL A 328 8.47 -0.27 -0.11
C VAL A 328 8.85 -0.20 1.37
N PRO A 329 10.12 0.13 1.68
CA PRO A 329 10.59 0.19 3.05
C PRO A 329 9.86 1.27 3.87
N ARG A 330 9.87 1.09 5.20
CA ARG A 330 9.38 2.10 6.14
C ARG A 330 10.09 3.45 5.89
N PHE A 331 9.36 4.55 6.09
CA PHE A 331 9.83 5.94 5.89
C PHE A 331 10.25 6.34 4.48
N HIS A 332 10.14 5.46 3.49
CA HIS A 332 10.29 5.86 2.11
C HIS A 332 8.98 6.50 1.63
N SER A 333 9.10 7.71 1.08
CA SER A 333 7.95 8.38 0.47
C SER A 333 7.65 7.71 -0.85
N MET A 334 6.39 7.44 -1.14
CA MET A 334 5.99 6.74 -2.34
C MET A 334 4.72 7.32 -2.94
N ALA A 335 4.60 7.15 -4.25
CA ALA A 335 3.38 7.37 -4.99
C ALA A 335 3.15 6.18 -5.92
N GLN A 336 1.89 5.73 -5.99
CA GLN A 336 1.49 4.56 -6.76
C GLN A 336 0.42 4.98 -7.75
N MET A 337 0.61 4.64 -9.02
CA MET A 337 -0.12 5.23 -10.14
C MET A 337 -0.66 4.12 -11.05
N SER A 338 -1.88 4.32 -11.55
CA SER A 338 -2.43 3.53 -12.65
C SER A 338 -2.20 4.24 -13.98
N PHE A 339 -1.98 3.48 -15.05
CA PHE A 339 -1.94 4.02 -16.42
C PHE A 339 -3.32 4.52 -16.87
N ASN A 340 -3.36 5.28 -17.97
CA ASN A 340 -4.60 5.83 -18.52
C ASN A 340 -5.51 4.76 -19.16
N ASP A 341 -4.96 3.61 -19.53
CA ASP A 341 -5.65 2.55 -20.27
C ASP A 341 -6.25 1.46 -19.37
N GLU A 342 -5.80 1.35 -18.12
CA GLU A 342 -6.22 0.27 -17.20
C GLU A 342 -6.20 0.70 -15.72
N PRO A 343 -7.03 0.09 -14.86
CA PRO A 343 -6.94 0.30 -13.40
C PRO A 343 -5.65 -0.32 -12.85
N PHE A 344 -5.27 0.07 -11.64
CA PHE A 344 -4.22 -0.62 -10.89
C PHE A 344 -4.76 -1.08 -9.54
N VAL A 345 -4.85 -2.39 -9.37
CA VAL A 345 -5.25 -3.03 -8.10
C VAL A 345 -4.07 -3.82 -7.56
N PHE A 346 -3.74 -3.56 -6.31
CA PHE A 346 -2.76 -4.34 -5.58
C PHE A 346 -3.25 -4.61 -4.16
N LEU A 347 -2.77 -5.71 -3.60
CA LEU A 347 -2.96 -6.05 -2.19
C LEU A 347 -1.60 -6.27 -1.58
N GLY A 348 -1.47 -6.05 -0.28
CA GLY A 348 -0.19 -6.21 0.37
C GLY A 348 -0.29 -6.56 1.84
N PHE A 349 0.83 -7.04 2.36
CA PHE A 349 1.06 -7.26 3.76
C PHE A 349 1.94 -6.14 4.30
N SER A 350 1.72 -5.83 5.57
CA SER A 350 2.47 -4.82 6.30
C SER A 350 3.26 -5.49 7.40
N THR A 351 4.52 -5.10 7.62
CA THR A 351 5.35 -5.65 8.71
C THR A 351 4.95 -5.16 10.10
N SER A 352 3.81 -4.47 10.23
CA SER A 352 3.18 -4.19 11.51
C SER A 352 1.67 -4.42 11.47
N ALA A 353 1.16 -5.12 12.48
CA ALA A 353 -0.28 -5.21 12.75
C ALA A 353 -0.82 -3.98 13.50
N LYS A 354 -0.01 -2.96 13.80
CA LYS A 354 -0.49 -1.71 14.39
C LYS A 354 -1.12 -0.84 13.31
N ASN A 355 -2.03 0.06 13.69
CA ASN A 355 -2.51 1.08 12.76
C ASN A 355 -1.31 1.89 12.26
N ASN A 356 -0.98 1.72 10.98
CA ASN A 356 0.19 2.33 10.35
C ASN A 356 -0.02 3.84 10.18
N HIS A 357 -1.24 4.27 9.85
CA HIS A 357 -1.59 5.68 9.55
C HIS A 357 -0.59 6.31 8.57
N PRO A 358 -0.70 5.99 7.26
CA PRO A 358 0.15 6.61 6.25
C PRO A 358 0.12 8.14 6.36
N HIS A 359 1.30 8.76 6.29
CA HIS A 359 1.44 10.20 6.34
C HIS A 359 1.54 10.72 4.92
N PHE A 360 0.51 11.45 4.49
CA PHE A 360 0.44 11.99 3.14
C PHE A 360 1.20 13.33 3.04
N LEU A 361 1.65 13.66 1.84
CA LEU A 361 2.18 14.98 1.48
C LEU A 361 1.10 15.85 0.81
N ALA A 362 0.04 15.23 0.29
CA ALA A 362 -1.09 15.93 -0.32
C ALA A 362 -2.43 15.40 0.19
N GLY A 363 -3.42 16.30 0.29
CA GLY A 363 -4.80 15.98 0.64
C GLY A 363 -5.01 15.51 2.09
N LYS A 364 -5.94 14.59 2.31
CA LYS A 364 -6.43 14.25 3.66
C LYS A 364 -5.31 13.68 4.52
N GLY A 365 -5.05 14.35 5.63
CA GLY A 365 -3.95 13.97 6.53
C GLY A 365 -2.58 14.39 6.03
N SER A 366 -2.48 15.33 5.08
CA SER A 366 -1.18 15.87 4.66
C SER A 366 -0.44 16.52 5.84
N VAL A 367 0.82 16.13 6.02
CA VAL A 367 1.68 16.69 7.06
C VAL A 367 1.98 18.18 6.86
N LEU A 368 1.87 18.68 5.62
CA LEU A 368 2.12 20.08 5.30
C LEU A 368 1.11 20.99 6.00
N TYR A 369 -0.13 20.52 6.19
CA TYR A 369 -1.15 21.30 6.91
C TYR A 369 -0.87 21.42 8.41
N ASN A 370 0.01 20.59 8.97
CA ASN A 370 0.35 20.62 10.40
C ASN A 370 1.54 21.54 10.71
N LEU A 371 2.24 22.03 9.69
CA LEU A 371 3.43 22.86 9.84
C LEU A 371 3.08 24.34 9.77
N ASN A 372 3.83 25.17 10.52
CA ASN A 372 3.65 26.61 10.44
C ASN A 372 4.02 27.11 9.04
N ARG A 373 3.17 27.97 8.49
CA ARG A 373 3.33 28.54 7.14
C ARG A 373 4.69 29.20 6.89
N GLN A 374 5.19 30.00 7.82
CA GLN A 374 6.48 30.68 7.67
C GLN A 374 7.64 29.69 7.74
N ILE A 375 7.50 28.65 8.56
CA ILE A 375 8.47 27.55 8.62
C ILE A 375 8.51 26.84 7.27
N LEU A 376 7.35 26.50 6.69
CA LEU A 376 7.28 25.93 5.34
C LEU A 376 7.91 26.85 4.30
N ALA A 377 7.57 28.14 4.28
CA ALA A 377 8.13 29.09 3.33
C ALA A 377 9.66 29.15 3.43
N THR A 378 10.17 29.17 4.66
CA THR A 378 11.62 29.13 4.94
C THR A 378 12.24 27.80 4.49
N SER A 379 11.62 26.66 4.79
CA SER A 379 12.12 25.33 4.44
C SER A 379 12.17 25.09 2.94
N PHE A 380 11.17 25.58 2.19
CA PHE A 380 11.12 25.46 0.74
C PHE A 380 11.91 26.58 0.03
N GLY A 381 12.38 27.60 0.74
CA GLY A 381 13.06 28.76 0.15
C GLY A 381 12.14 29.61 -0.76
N VAL A 382 10.83 29.58 -0.53
CA VAL A 382 9.82 30.25 -1.35
C VAL A 382 9.05 31.31 -0.58
N SER A 383 8.26 32.10 -1.29
CA SER A 383 7.42 33.10 -0.65
C SER A 383 6.30 32.46 0.16
N ASP A 384 5.98 33.14 1.24
CA ASP A 384 4.80 32.96 2.08
C ASP A 384 3.50 32.80 1.25
N ARG A 385 3.35 33.58 0.18
CA ARG A 385 2.21 33.48 -0.76
C ARG A 385 2.21 32.17 -1.55
N THR A 386 3.38 31.70 -1.98
CA THR A 386 3.52 30.42 -2.71
C THR A 386 3.08 29.25 -1.82
N ILE A 387 3.41 29.29 -0.53
CA ILE A 387 2.94 28.30 0.43
C ILE A 387 1.44 28.41 0.64
N ASP A 388 0.87 29.62 0.69
CA ASP A 388 -0.59 29.75 0.74
C ASP A 388 -1.21 29.02 -0.44
N GLU A 389 -0.80 29.32 -1.67
CA GLU A 389 -1.30 28.69 -2.89
C GLU A 389 -1.17 27.15 -2.84
N LEU A 390 -0.04 26.62 -2.35
CA LEU A 390 0.16 25.17 -2.13
C LEU A 390 -0.87 24.59 -1.14
N LEU A 391 -1.13 25.27 -0.02
CA LEU A 391 -2.02 24.81 1.05
C LEU A 391 -3.52 25.00 0.77
N HIS A 392 -3.89 25.69 -0.33
CA HIS A 392 -5.27 25.80 -0.82
C HIS A 392 -5.77 24.51 -1.48
N SER A 393 -4.90 23.53 -1.73
CA SER A 393 -5.26 22.24 -2.32
C SER A 393 -6.35 21.49 -1.51
N PRO A 394 -7.26 20.75 -2.17
CA PRO A 394 -8.33 20.00 -1.48
C PRO A 394 -7.79 19.03 -0.42
N ARG A 395 -8.43 19.01 0.76
CA ARG A 395 -7.97 18.28 1.96
C ARG A 395 -8.73 17.00 2.26
N ASP A 396 -9.65 16.59 1.40
CA ASP A 396 -10.61 15.53 1.64
C ASP A 396 -10.24 14.20 0.96
N SER A 397 -9.21 14.21 0.11
CA SER A 397 -8.83 13.06 -0.71
C SER A 397 -7.41 12.58 -0.45
N ILE A 398 -7.16 11.27 -0.57
CA ILE A 398 -5.81 10.68 -0.67
C ILE A 398 -5.56 10.00 -2.03
N ILE A 399 -6.62 9.73 -2.79
CA ILE A 399 -6.54 9.18 -4.16
C ILE A 399 -6.99 10.24 -5.15
N PHE A 400 -6.13 10.64 -6.08
CA PHE A 400 -6.38 11.74 -6.99
C PHE A 400 -6.48 11.24 -8.43
N GLY A 401 -7.08 12.05 -9.31
CA GLY A 401 -6.93 11.86 -10.74
C GLY A 401 -5.56 12.39 -11.15
N CYS A 402 -4.82 11.63 -11.94
CA CYS A 402 -3.47 11.92 -12.39
C CYS A 402 -3.31 11.33 -13.80
N SER A 403 -3.92 11.98 -14.78
CA SER A 403 -3.80 11.56 -16.17
C SER A 403 -2.34 11.64 -16.61
N SER A 404 -1.83 10.57 -17.22
CA SER A 404 -0.46 10.47 -17.76
C SER A 404 0.68 10.45 -16.72
N CYS A 405 0.40 10.41 -15.42
CA CYS A 405 1.47 10.40 -14.41
C CYS A 405 2.28 9.10 -14.45
N ALA A 406 1.62 7.95 -14.63
CA ALA A 406 2.31 6.67 -14.79
C ALA A 406 3.12 6.61 -16.10
N GLU A 407 2.58 7.17 -17.19
CA GLU A 407 3.22 7.23 -18.50
C GLU A 407 4.47 8.11 -18.49
N GLU A 408 4.42 9.27 -17.83
CA GLU A 408 5.59 10.14 -17.71
C GLU A 408 6.68 9.49 -16.85
N GLU A 409 6.31 8.89 -15.72
CA GLU A 409 7.26 8.13 -14.91
C GLU A 409 7.85 6.95 -15.72
N GLU A 410 7.04 6.18 -16.46
CA GLU A 410 7.55 5.09 -17.32
C GLU A 410 8.50 5.62 -18.42
N LYS A 411 8.23 6.80 -18.97
CA LYS A 411 9.10 7.44 -19.97
C LYS A 411 10.45 7.81 -19.36
N ILE A 412 10.46 8.48 -18.20
CA ILE A 412 11.70 8.85 -17.52
C ILE A 412 12.48 7.58 -17.12
N MET A 413 11.80 6.54 -16.63
CA MET A 413 12.42 5.24 -16.33
C MET A 413 13.16 4.66 -17.54
N LYS A 414 12.54 4.68 -18.72
CA LYS A 414 13.17 4.17 -19.95
C LYS A 414 14.34 5.04 -20.42
N GLU A 415 14.24 6.35 -20.27
CA GLU A 415 15.32 7.28 -20.58
C GLU A 415 16.53 7.03 -19.66
N GLU A 416 16.31 6.85 -18.36
CA GLU A 416 17.34 6.48 -17.36
C GLU A 416 17.98 5.12 -17.72
N GLU A 417 17.18 4.08 -18.00
CA GLU A 417 17.68 2.75 -18.41
C GLU A 417 18.52 2.80 -19.71
N GLU A 418 18.10 3.57 -20.71
CA GLU A 418 18.84 3.75 -21.96
C GLU A 418 20.16 4.51 -21.75
N GLU A 419 20.19 5.48 -20.84
CA GLU A 419 21.41 6.21 -20.49
C GLU A 419 22.42 5.30 -19.78
N GLU A 420 21.98 4.54 -18.77
CA GLU A 420 22.82 3.54 -18.10
C GLU A 420 23.38 2.49 -19.08
N GLU A 421 22.58 2.01 -20.04
CA GLU A 421 23.05 1.05 -21.03
C GLU A 421 24.13 1.66 -21.94
N ARG A 422 23.98 2.94 -22.30
CA ARG A 422 24.98 3.68 -23.10
C ARG A 422 26.28 3.89 -22.33
N GLU A 423 26.19 4.19 -21.04
CA GLU A 423 27.37 4.33 -20.18
C GLU A 423 28.12 3.00 -20.04
N ARG A 424 27.42 1.91 -19.72
CA ARG A 424 28.04 0.57 -19.65
C ARG A 424 28.72 0.16 -20.95
N LYS A 425 28.12 0.47 -22.10
CA LYS A 425 28.73 0.21 -23.41
C LYS A 425 30.00 1.03 -23.62
N ARG A 426 30.04 2.29 -23.18
CA ARG A 426 31.24 3.13 -23.25
C ARG A 426 32.35 2.61 -22.35
N GLU A 427 32.03 2.22 -21.12
CA GLU A 427 33.00 1.63 -20.18
C GLU A 427 33.57 0.30 -20.73
N GLU A 428 32.72 -0.56 -21.32
CA GLU A 428 33.16 -1.80 -21.95
C GLU A 428 34.05 -1.53 -23.18
N GLU A 429 33.74 -0.52 -23.98
CA GLU A 429 34.59 -0.09 -25.12
C GLU A 429 35.92 0.49 -24.66
N GLU A 430 35.93 1.30 -23.60
CA GLU A 430 37.14 1.87 -23.00
C GLU A 430 38.04 0.76 -22.44
N THR A 431 37.48 -0.17 -21.68
CA THR A 431 38.21 -1.34 -21.16
C THR A 431 38.83 -2.17 -22.29
N LYS A 432 38.10 -2.40 -23.38
CA LYS A 432 38.65 -3.10 -24.56
C LYS A 432 39.79 -2.34 -25.22
N ARG A 433 39.70 -1.01 -25.31
CA ARG A 433 40.78 -0.17 -25.87
C ARG A 433 42.03 -0.22 -24.99
N GLU A 434 41.88 -0.17 -23.67
CA GLU A 434 42.99 -0.31 -22.73
C GLU A 434 43.65 -1.69 -22.84
N GLU A 435 42.87 -2.77 -22.94
CA GLU A 435 43.38 -4.12 -23.16
C GLU A 435 44.14 -4.25 -24.50
N GLU A 436 43.61 -3.68 -25.60
CA GLU A 436 44.27 -3.66 -26.90
C GLU A 436 45.58 -2.85 -26.89
N GLU A 437 45.62 -1.71 -26.18
CA GLU A 437 46.83 -0.89 -26.07
C GLU A 437 47.93 -1.61 -25.26
N GLU A 438 47.56 -2.25 -24.15
CA GLU A 438 48.47 -3.07 -23.34
C GLU A 438 49.02 -4.26 -24.14
N ASP A 439 48.19 -4.93 -24.95
CA ASP A 439 48.65 -6.02 -25.80
C ASP A 439 49.59 -5.54 -26.92
N ARG A 440 49.32 -4.38 -27.54
CA ARG A 440 50.24 -3.75 -28.50
C ARG A 440 51.57 -3.38 -27.85
N LYS A 441 51.55 -2.90 -26.61
CA LYS A 441 52.76 -2.55 -25.85
C LYS A 441 53.60 -3.79 -25.56
N LYS A 442 52.98 -4.89 -25.09
CA LYS A 442 53.67 -6.17 -24.88
C LYS A 442 54.24 -6.74 -26.17
N GLU A 443 53.52 -6.61 -27.30
CA GLU A 443 54.04 -7.04 -28.61
C GLU A 443 55.27 -6.22 -29.04
N ARG A 444 55.25 -4.89 -28.83
CA ARG A 444 56.39 -4.01 -29.11
C ARG A 444 57.59 -4.35 -28.23
N GLU A 445 57.39 -4.62 -26.94
CA GLU A 445 58.47 -5.05 -26.03
C GLU A 445 59.07 -6.38 -26.48
N ARG A 446 58.24 -7.37 -26.81
CA ARG A 446 58.72 -8.67 -27.31
C ARG A 446 59.53 -8.54 -28.61
N LYS A 447 59.11 -7.68 -29.54
CA LYS A 447 59.87 -7.40 -30.78
C LYS A 447 61.23 -6.77 -30.47
N ARG A 448 61.31 -5.83 -29.52
CA ARG A 448 62.58 -5.22 -29.08
C ARG A 448 63.51 -6.24 -28.44
N GLU A 449 63.00 -7.12 -27.57
CA GLU A 449 63.79 -8.20 -26.97
C GLU A 449 64.33 -9.18 -28.02
N GLU A 450 63.51 -9.53 -29.03
CA GLU A 450 63.91 -10.41 -30.13
C GLU A 450 64.99 -9.77 -31.02
N GLU A 451 64.86 -8.49 -31.36
CA GLU A 451 65.89 -7.73 -32.09
C GLU A 451 67.19 -7.59 -31.29
N GLU A 452 67.12 -7.31 -29.99
CA GLU A 452 68.31 -7.23 -29.14
C GLU A 452 69.02 -8.59 -29.02
N ALA A 453 68.26 -9.68 -28.85
CA ALA A 453 68.81 -11.03 -28.83
C ALA A 453 69.51 -11.38 -30.16
N LYS A 454 68.92 -10.98 -31.29
CA LYS A 454 69.52 -11.19 -32.62
C LYS A 454 70.82 -10.40 -32.77
N ARG A 455 70.85 -9.12 -32.37
CA ARG A 455 72.07 -8.29 -32.36
C ARG A 455 73.17 -8.91 -31.50
N GLN A 456 72.83 -9.40 -30.30
CA GLN A 456 73.80 -10.08 -29.43
C GLN A 456 74.33 -11.40 -30.03
N GLN A 457 73.50 -12.13 -30.77
CA GLN A 457 73.91 -13.34 -31.47
C GLN A 457 74.87 -13.01 -32.62
N GLU A 458 74.53 -12.03 -33.47
CA GLU A 458 75.38 -11.58 -34.56
C GLU A 458 76.75 -11.07 -34.06
N GLU A 459 76.76 -10.34 -32.93
CA GLU A 459 78.02 -9.88 -32.31
C GLU A 459 78.88 -11.05 -31.78
N ARG A 460 78.25 -12.11 -31.26
CA ARG A 460 78.95 -13.33 -30.80
C ARG A 460 79.49 -14.15 -31.97
N GLU A 461 78.76 -14.23 -33.08
CA GLU A 461 79.19 -14.91 -34.30
C GLU A 461 80.39 -14.17 -34.90
N LYS A 462 80.34 -12.84 -35.03
CA LYS A 462 81.50 -12.04 -35.47
C LYS A 462 82.73 -12.22 -34.59
N LYS A 463 82.58 -12.23 -33.26
CA LYS A 463 83.71 -12.48 -32.35
C LYS A 463 84.32 -13.87 -32.52
N ARG A 464 83.51 -14.88 -32.84
CA ARG A 464 84.01 -16.24 -33.14
C ARG A 464 84.73 -16.30 -34.48
N GLU A 465 84.19 -15.66 -35.51
CA GLU A 465 84.87 -15.58 -36.82
C GLU A 465 86.21 -14.85 -36.72
N GLU A 466 86.28 -13.73 -35.98
CA GLU A 466 87.54 -13.02 -35.71
C GLU A 466 88.54 -13.87 -34.90
N GLU A 467 88.06 -14.71 -33.98
CA GLU A 467 88.91 -15.63 -33.20
C GLU A 467 89.42 -16.80 -34.07
N GLU A 468 88.57 -17.38 -34.92
CA GLU A 468 88.94 -18.42 -35.89
C GLU A 468 89.91 -17.90 -36.97
N GLU A 469 89.74 -16.67 -37.46
CA GLU A 469 90.69 -16.03 -38.37
C GLU A 469 92.05 -15.79 -37.71
N ARG A 470 92.08 -15.37 -36.44
CA ARG A 470 93.33 -15.23 -35.67
C ARG A 470 94.05 -16.57 -35.49
N GLU A 471 93.32 -17.66 -35.24
CA GLU A 471 93.90 -19.00 -35.14
C GLU A 471 94.43 -19.51 -36.50
N GLN A 472 93.80 -19.14 -37.62
CA GLN A 472 94.28 -19.50 -38.96
C GLN A 472 95.51 -18.68 -39.39
N GLN A 473 95.69 -17.46 -38.87
CA GLN A 473 96.82 -16.59 -39.18
C GLN A 473 98.10 -16.92 -38.39
N GLU A 474 98.04 -17.70 -37.30
CA GLU A 474 99.24 -18.13 -36.57
C GLU A 474 100.01 -19.29 -37.24
N GLY A 475 99.59 -19.75 -38.43
CA GLY A 475 100.30 -20.74 -39.22
C GLY A 475 100.86 -20.17 -40.53
N THR A 476 102.14 -19.79 -40.53
CA THR A 476 103.03 -19.48 -41.70
C THR A 476 103.13 -18.03 -42.19
N GLY A 477 103.99 -17.27 -41.51
CA GLY A 477 105.13 -16.51 -42.05
C GLY A 477 105.03 -15.74 -43.37
N GLY A 478 104.99 -14.41 -43.26
CA GLY A 478 106.13 -13.51 -43.53
C GLY A 478 106.54 -13.28 -45.00
N GLU A 479 106.43 -12.02 -45.42
CA GLU A 479 106.85 -11.43 -46.72
C GLU A 479 105.84 -11.49 -47.89
N LYS A 480 104.54 -11.50 -47.57
CA LYS A 480 103.48 -10.85 -48.40
C LYS A 480 102.69 -9.82 -47.59
N GLU A 481 103.32 -9.28 -46.55
CA GLU A 481 102.65 -8.54 -45.47
C GLU A 481 102.59 -7.03 -45.77
N ARG A 482 103.58 -6.46 -46.47
CA ARG A 482 103.58 -5.01 -46.77
C ARG A 482 102.72 -4.59 -47.96
N GLU A 483 102.61 -5.42 -49.00
CA GLU A 483 101.67 -5.12 -50.11
C GLU A 483 100.22 -5.39 -49.69
N ARG A 484 99.97 -6.34 -48.78
CA ARG A 484 98.64 -6.56 -48.19
C ARG A 484 98.27 -5.52 -47.15
N GLU A 485 99.20 -5.01 -46.34
CA GLU A 485 98.90 -3.91 -45.41
C GLU A 485 98.43 -2.65 -46.14
N GLU A 486 99.03 -2.27 -47.27
CA GLU A 486 98.55 -1.13 -48.07
C GLU A 486 97.21 -1.41 -48.78
N GLU A 487 96.93 -2.66 -49.15
CA GLU A 487 95.66 -3.05 -49.78
C GLU A 487 94.53 -3.14 -48.73
N ILE A 488 94.83 -3.67 -47.54
CA ILE A 488 93.93 -3.75 -46.38
C ILE A 488 93.68 -2.36 -45.79
N GLU A 489 94.67 -1.46 -45.74
CA GLU A 489 94.46 -0.08 -45.27
C GLU A 489 93.55 0.69 -46.24
N LYS A 490 93.69 0.47 -47.55
CA LYS A 490 92.76 1.03 -48.55
C LYS A 490 91.37 0.40 -48.47
N GLU A 491 91.26 -0.92 -48.32
CA GLU A 491 89.97 -1.59 -48.11
C GLU A 491 89.31 -1.17 -46.79
N GLN A 492 90.07 -0.94 -45.72
CA GLN A 492 89.56 -0.44 -44.44
C GLN A 492 89.14 1.02 -44.51
N GLU A 493 89.86 1.86 -45.26
CA GLU A 493 89.46 3.25 -45.50
C GLU A 493 88.22 3.32 -46.40
N GLU A 494 88.12 2.46 -47.42
CA GLU A 494 86.96 2.37 -48.32
C GLU A 494 85.74 1.78 -47.61
N ALA A 495 85.91 0.71 -46.82
CA ALA A 495 84.85 0.15 -45.96
C ALA A 495 84.46 1.08 -44.80
N GLY A 496 85.40 1.89 -44.30
CA GLY A 496 85.13 2.95 -43.33
C GLY A 496 84.25 4.04 -43.92
N ARG A 497 84.56 4.49 -45.15
CA ARG A 497 83.74 5.44 -45.90
C ARG A 497 82.39 4.87 -46.34
N GLU A 498 82.32 3.58 -46.64
CA GLU A 498 81.06 2.90 -46.95
C GLU A 498 80.17 2.77 -45.72
N LYS A 499 80.70 2.37 -44.56
CA LYS A 499 79.97 2.36 -43.28
C LYS A 499 79.53 3.74 -42.82
N GLU A 500 80.34 4.77 -43.07
CA GLU A 500 79.97 6.15 -42.78
C GLU A 500 78.81 6.60 -43.68
N ARG A 501 78.83 6.26 -44.97
CA ARG A 501 77.71 6.49 -45.90
C ARG A 501 76.46 5.70 -45.52
N GLU A 502 76.58 4.44 -45.13
CA GLU A 502 75.46 3.63 -44.66
C GLU A 502 74.83 4.22 -43.40
N ARG A 503 75.65 4.71 -42.45
CA ARG A 503 75.14 5.41 -41.25
C ARG A 503 74.49 6.74 -41.59
N GLU A 504 75.05 7.52 -42.52
CA GLU A 504 74.43 8.75 -42.99
C GLU A 504 73.09 8.47 -43.68
N GLU A 505 73.00 7.44 -44.53
CA GLU A 505 71.74 7.01 -45.16
C GLU A 505 70.72 6.47 -44.13
N GLU A 506 71.17 5.77 -43.09
CA GLU A 506 70.30 5.24 -42.02
C GLU A 506 69.74 6.39 -41.16
N ILE A 507 70.58 7.37 -40.80
CA ILE A 507 70.14 8.59 -40.12
C ILE A 507 69.19 9.41 -41.00
N GLU A 508 69.46 9.50 -42.30
CA GLU A 508 68.57 10.20 -43.24
C GLU A 508 67.21 9.50 -43.36
N LYS A 509 67.18 8.16 -43.42
CA LYS A 509 65.94 7.37 -43.39
C LYS A 509 65.18 7.52 -42.07
N GLU A 510 65.86 7.48 -40.92
CA GLU A 510 65.23 7.71 -39.62
C GLU A 510 64.65 9.13 -39.51
N GLN A 511 65.36 10.15 -40.02
CA GLN A 511 64.86 11.53 -40.05
C GLN A 511 63.68 11.68 -41.01
N GLU A 512 63.69 11.00 -42.15
CA GLU A 512 62.58 11.01 -43.11
C GLU A 512 61.34 10.28 -42.53
N GLU A 513 61.53 9.15 -41.85
CA GLU A 513 60.45 8.40 -41.20
C GLU A 513 59.86 9.16 -40.01
N ALA A 514 60.70 9.77 -39.16
CA ALA A 514 60.25 10.65 -38.09
C ALA A 514 59.55 11.92 -38.63
N GLY A 515 59.96 12.40 -39.81
CA GLY A 515 59.29 13.48 -40.53
C GLY A 515 57.88 13.07 -40.98
N ARG A 516 57.75 11.89 -41.60
CA ARG A 516 56.47 11.32 -42.05
C ARG A 516 55.54 10.99 -40.88
N GLU A 517 56.07 10.54 -39.75
CA GLU A 517 55.27 10.28 -38.53
C GLU A 517 54.70 11.58 -37.95
N LYS A 518 55.52 12.63 -37.83
CA LYS A 518 55.03 13.97 -37.41
C LYS A 518 54.02 14.58 -38.38
N GLU A 519 54.15 14.29 -39.68
CA GLU A 519 53.18 14.73 -40.68
C GLU A 519 51.84 14.01 -40.51
N ARG A 520 51.86 12.69 -40.28
CA ARG A 520 50.65 11.91 -39.96
C ARG A 520 49.99 12.34 -38.66
N GLU A 521 50.77 12.60 -37.61
CA GLU A 521 50.24 13.11 -36.34
C GLU A 521 49.52 14.46 -36.54
N ARG A 522 50.09 15.35 -37.36
CA ARG A 522 49.44 16.62 -37.71
C ARG A 522 48.19 16.44 -38.54
N GLU A 523 48.19 15.51 -39.51
CA GLU A 523 46.99 15.21 -40.31
C GLU A 523 45.87 14.63 -39.43
N GLU A 524 46.18 13.72 -38.50
CA GLU A 524 45.20 13.20 -37.53
C GLU A 524 44.69 14.27 -36.55
N GLU A 525 45.54 15.20 -36.14
CA GLU A 525 45.15 16.31 -35.25
C GLU A 525 44.21 17.28 -35.99
N ILE A 526 44.48 17.58 -37.26
CA ILE A 526 43.61 18.38 -38.13
C ILE A 526 42.28 17.66 -38.37
N GLU A 527 42.28 16.35 -38.64
CA GLU A 527 41.05 15.57 -38.85
C GLU A 527 40.18 15.55 -37.58
N LYS A 528 40.79 15.43 -36.40
CA LYS A 528 40.09 15.53 -35.10
C LYS A 528 39.50 16.93 -34.88
N GLU A 529 40.24 17.99 -35.20
CA GLU A 529 39.73 19.36 -35.10
C GLU A 529 38.57 19.61 -36.08
N GLU A 530 38.64 19.11 -37.31
CA GLU A 530 37.55 19.21 -38.29
C GLU A 530 36.31 18.40 -37.86
N GLU A 531 36.51 17.20 -37.29
CA GLU A 531 35.42 16.38 -36.78
C GLU A 531 34.75 17.03 -35.55
N GLU A 532 35.54 17.61 -34.65
CA GLU A 532 35.01 18.32 -33.49
C GLU A 532 34.27 19.60 -33.89
N ALA A 533 34.79 20.35 -34.87
CA ALA A 533 34.11 21.51 -35.46
C ALA A 533 32.79 21.09 -36.13
N GLY A 534 32.78 19.96 -36.86
CA GLY A 534 31.57 19.37 -37.44
C GLY A 534 30.51 19.01 -36.39
N ARG A 535 30.92 18.33 -35.31
CA ARG A 535 30.04 17.98 -34.18
C ARG A 535 29.50 19.23 -33.48
N GLN A 536 30.30 20.28 -33.31
CA GLN A 536 29.85 21.54 -32.73
C GLN A 536 28.87 22.28 -33.65
N GLN A 537 29.08 22.24 -34.96
CA GLN A 537 28.16 22.83 -35.95
C GLN A 537 26.82 22.08 -35.98
N GLU A 538 26.84 20.75 -35.97
CA GLU A 538 25.64 19.92 -35.91
C GLU A 538 24.84 20.15 -34.60
N LYS A 539 25.53 20.28 -33.47
CA LYS A 539 24.90 20.67 -32.19
C LYS A 539 24.25 22.05 -32.27
N ARG A 540 24.88 23.02 -32.93
CA ARG A 540 24.31 24.37 -33.13
C ARG A 540 23.09 24.36 -34.06
N GLU A 541 23.10 23.53 -35.10
CA GLU A 541 21.95 23.37 -36.00
C GLU A 541 20.79 22.66 -35.30
N LYS A 542 21.03 21.56 -34.59
CA LYS A 542 20.03 20.87 -33.77
C LYS A 542 19.44 21.79 -32.70
N LYS A 543 20.26 22.64 -32.06
CA LYS A 543 19.77 23.64 -31.10
C LYS A 543 18.87 24.69 -31.76
N ARG A 544 19.23 25.18 -32.95
CA ARG A 544 18.39 26.12 -33.72
C ARG A 544 17.09 25.50 -34.22
N GLU A 545 17.09 24.22 -34.57
CA GLU A 545 15.86 23.50 -34.94
C GLU A 545 14.97 23.25 -33.71
N LYS A 546 15.56 22.92 -32.57
CA LYS A 546 14.85 22.75 -31.30
C LYS A 546 14.22 24.07 -30.84
N GLU A 547 14.94 25.19 -30.86
CA GLU A 547 14.42 26.52 -30.53
C GLU A 547 13.28 26.95 -31.48
N LYS A 548 13.35 26.57 -32.77
CA LYS A 548 12.25 26.80 -33.74
C LYS A 548 11.05 25.89 -33.53
N GLY A 549 11.26 24.68 -33.02
CA GLY A 549 10.20 23.73 -32.65
C GLY A 549 9.48 24.19 -31.39
N GLU A 550 10.23 24.51 -30.34
CA GLU A 550 9.73 25.04 -29.06
C GLU A 550 8.94 26.34 -29.24
N GLY A 551 9.39 27.24 -30.13
CA GLY A 551 8.64 28.46 -30.44
C GLY A 551 7.29 28.21 -31.14
N LYS A 552 7.18 27.16 -31.94
CA LYS A 552 5.92 26.77 -32.60
C LYS A 552 4.99 26.02 -31.65
N GLU A 553 5.54 25.14 -30.81
CA GLU A 553 4.78 24.46 -29.76
C GLU A 553 4.22 25.46 -28.74
N ALA A 554 5.02 26.45 -28.31
CA ALA A 554 4.54 27.49 -27.38
C ALA A 554 3.41 28.36 -28.00
N GLU A 555 3.45 28.64 -29.31
CA GLU A 555 2.38 29.36 -30.00
C GLU A 555 1.11 28.51 -30.14
N GLU A 556 1.25 27.21 -30.39
CA GLU A 556 0.12 26.27 -30.46
C GLU A 556 -0.49 25.97 -29.09
N GLU A 557 0.34 25.86 -28.05
CA GLU A 557 -0.06 25.66 -26.66
C GLU A 557 -0.79 26.88 -26.13
N GLY A 558 -0.26 28.10 -26.35
CA GLY A 558 -0.96 29.34 -26.00
C GLY A 558 -2.32 29.49 -26.70
N ARG A 559 -2.46 28.98 -27.93
CA ARG A 559 -3.74 28.95 -28.65
C ARG A 559 -4.72 27.95 -28.04
N ARG A 560 -4.24 26.78 -27.61
CA ARG A 560 -5.06 25.75 -26.92
C ARG A 560 -5.47 26.20 -25.52
N GLU A 561 -4.61 26.89 -24.79
CA GLU A 561 -4.95 27.49 -23.49
C GLU A 561 -6.02 28.56 -23.62
N ALA A 562 -5.89 29.48 -24.60
CA ALA A 562 -6.91 30.49 -24.86
C ALA A 562 -8.27 29.88 -25.23
N GLU A 563 -8.28 28.75 -25.95
CA GLU A 563 -9.52 28.03 -26.30
C GLU A 563 -10.15 27.35 -25.07
N LYS A 564 -9.34 26.73 -24.20
CA LYS A 564 -9.79 26.16 -22.92
C LYS A 564 -10.34 27.24 -21.98
N GLU A 565 -9.68 28.38 -21.86
CA GLU A 565 -10.17 29.50 -21.03
C GLU A 565 -11.52 30.03 -21.55
N ALA A 566 -11.69 30.12 -22.86
CA ALA A 566 -12.96 30.52 -23.47
C ALA A 566 -14.07 29.50 -23.20
N GLU A 567 -13.77 28.20 -23.26
CA GLU A 567 -14.71 27.11 -22.96
C GLU A 567 -15.10 27.08 -21.48
N GLU A 568 -14.13 27.23 -20.57
CA GLU A 568 -14.39 27.35 -19.12
C GLU A 568 -15.23 28.57 -18.77
N ALA A 569 -14.96 29.73 -19.41
CA ALA A 569 -15.75 30.93 -19.22
C ALA A 569 -17.19 30.76 -19.71
N SER A 570 -17.40 30.00 -20.79
CA SER A 570 -18.72 29.63 -21.29
C SER A 570 -19.45 28.71 -20.32
N ALA A 571 -18.77 27.67 -19.82
CA ALA A 571 -19.33 26.72 -18.85
C ALA A 571 -19.72 27.40 -17.53
N LYS A 572 -18.88 28.31 -17.00
CA LYS A 572 -19.19 29.11 -15.81
C LYS A 572 -20.44 29.96 -15.99
N ARG A 573 -20.62 30.60 -17.16
CA ARG A 573 -21.83 31.37 -17.48
C ARG A 573 -23.08 30.50 -17.56
N GLU A 574 -22.97 29.28 -18.08
CA GLU A 574 -24.09 28.34 -18.13
C GLU A 574 -24.47 27.84 -16.73
N GLN A 575 -23.46 27.53 -15.90
CA GLN A 575 -23.66 27.09 -14.52
C GLN A 575 -24.32 28.19 -13.67
N GLU A 576 -23.91 29.46 -13.85
CA GLU A 576 -24.53 30.60 -13.15
C GLU A 576 -26.01 30.78 -13.57
N LYS A 577 -26.33 30.57 -14.86
CA LYS A 577 -27.72 30.59 -15.33
C LYS A 577 -28.56 29.46 -14.71
N ARG A 578 -28.01 28.24 -14.60
CA ARG A 578 -28.68 27.11 -13.95
C ARG A 578 -28.93 27.41 -12.47
N ARG A 579 -27.93 27.92 -11.76
CA ARG A 579 -28.05 28.31 -10.34
C ARG A 579 -29.14 29.36 -10.12
N LYS A 580 -29.19 30.40 -10.96
CA LYS A 580 -30.24 31.43 -10.89
C LYS A 580 -31.63 30.85 -11.13
N LYS A 581 -31.76 29.84 -12.00
CA LYS A 581 -33.03 29.16 -12.29
C LYS A 581 -33.48 28.27 -11.12
N GLU A 582 -32.55 27.54 -10.51
CA GLU A 582 -32.81 26.73 -9.31
C GLU A 582 -33.18 27.61 -8.11
N GLU A 583 -32.50 28.73 -7.90
CA GLU A 583 -32.82 29.67 -6.82
C GLU A 583 -34.21 30.30 -7.00
N ALA A 584 -34.61 30.60 -8.24
CA ALA A 584 -35.95 31.07 -8.55
C ALA A 584 -37.02 30.00 -8.27
N ALA A 585 -36.77 28.74 -8.66
CA ALA A 585 -37.68 27.62 -8.39
C ALA A 585 -37.82 27.35 -6.88
N ALA A 586 -36.73 27.42 -6.11
CA ALA A 586 -36.75 27.26 -4.67
C ALA A 586 -37.55 28.37 -3.96
N LYS A 587 -37.45 29.62 -4.45
CA LYS A 587 -38.25 30.75 -3.94
C LYS A 587 -39.74 30.56 -4.21
N GLU A 588 -40.10 30.00 -5.37
CA GLU A 588 -41.49 29.68 -5.73
C GLU A 588 -42.05 28.55 -4.86
N GLU A 589 -41.28 27.48 -4.63
CA GLU A 589 -41.68 26.38 -3.75
C GLU A 589 -41.86 26.85 -2.28
N ALA A 590 -40.96 27.69 -1.79
CA ALA A 590 -41.06 28.26 -0.44
C ALA A 590 -42.29 29.18 -0.29
N ALA A 591 -42.66 29.92 -1.34
CA ALA A 591 -43.89 30.72 -1.35
C ALA A 591 -45.14 29.84 -1.32
N ALA A 592 -45.16 28.74 -2.08
CA ALA A 592 -46.26 27.77 -2.09
C ALA A 592 -46.44 27.09 -0.73
N LYS A 593 -45.35 26.68 -0.07
CA LYS A 593 -45.40 26.11 1.30
C LYS A 593 -45.99 27.09 2.32
N ARG A 594 -45.56 28.36 2.29
CA ARG A 594 -46.13 29.40 3.17
C ARG A 594 -47.61 29.66 2.92
N GLU A 595 -48.06 29.54 1.68
CA GLU A 595 -49.49 29.66 1.37
C GLU A 595 -50.29 28.46 1.91
N GLN A 596 -49.73 27.25 1.80
CA GLN A 596 -50.34 26.04 2.33
C GLN A 596 -50.46 26.09 3.87
N GLU A 597 -49.41 26.50 4.58
CA GLU A 597 -49.44 26.70 6.04
C GLU A 597 -50.52 27.71 6.46
N LYS A 598 -50.65 28.82 5.73
CA LYS A 598 -51.72 29.81 5.98
C LYS A 598 -53.12 29.23 5.77
N ARG A 599 -53.30 28.33 4.80
CA ARG A 599 -54.59 27.65 4.58
C ARG A 599 -54.90 26.64 5.69
N GLU A 600 -53.90 25.95 6.20
CA GLU A 600 -54.06 25.02 7.33
C GLU A 600 -54.40 25.77 8.63
N MET A 601 -53.72 26.89 8.92
CA MET A 601 -54.06 27.74 10.07
C MET A 601 -55.50 28.24 10.02
N ARG A 602 -55.98 28.70 8.85
CA ARG A 602 -57.38 29.14 8.70
C ARG A 602 -58.39 28.02 8.93
N ARG A 603 -58.08 26.80 8.49
CA ARG A 603 -58.92 25.62 8.76
C ARG A 603 -58.96 25.26 10.24
N GLN A 604 -57.84 25.40 10.95
CA GLN A 604 -57.80 25.20 12.40
C GLN A 604 -58.63 26.27 13.13
N GLU A 605 -58.50 27.55 12.77
CA GLU A 605 -59.32 28.63 13.34
C GLU A 605 -60.82 28.43 13.06
N GLU A 606 -61.21 27.94 11.88
CA GLU A 606 -62.61 27.62 11.56
C GLU A 606 -63.12 26.44 12.40
N ALA A 607 -62.32 25.39 12.57
CA ALA A 607 -62.69 24.24 13.40
C ALA A 607 -62.81 24.58 14.89
N GLU A 608 -61.95 25.48 15.40
CA GLU A 608 -62.07 25.97 16.79
C GLU A 608 -63.35 26.78 16.99
N LYS A 609 -63.74 27.60 16.02
CA LYS A 609 -65.01 28.36 16.08
C LYS A 609 -66.24 27.44 16.08
N GLU A 610 -66.25 26.40 15.25
CA GLU A 610 -67.33 25.40 15.27
C GLU A 610 -67.41 24.69 16.62
N GLN A 611 -66.27 24.30 17.22
CA GLN A 611 -66.26 23.69 18.55
C GLN A 611 -66.76 24.64 19.64
N GLU A 612 -66.47 25.94 19.54
CA GLU A 612 -66.96 26.93 20.49
C GLU A 612 -68.47 27.17 20.35
N GLU A 613 -69.00 27.16 19.12
CA GLU A 613 -70.44 27.23 18.85
C GLU A 613 -71.18 25.98 19.37
N ASP A 614 -70.69 24.77 19.07
CA ASP A 614 -71.26 23.52 19.59
C ASP A 614 -71.31 23.50 21.12
N LYS A 615 -70.26 24.04 21.77
CA LYS A 615 -70.20 24.14 23.23
C LYS A 615 -71.25 25.10 23.77
N ARG A 616 -71.48 26.24 23.12
CA ARG A 616 -72.51 27.21 23.50
C ARG A 616 -73.92 26.64 23.30
N GLU A 617 -74.15 25.88 22.23
CA GLU A 617 -75.42 25.18 22.01
C GLU A 617 -75.67 24.12 23.08
N GLY A 618 -74.64 23.34 23.43
CA GLY A 618 -74.71 22.36 24.53
C GLY A 618 -75.03 23.00 25.89
N GLU A 619 -74.39 24.13 26.23
CA GLU A 619 -74.67 24.88 27.47
C GLU A 619 -76.10 25.46 27.49
N SER A 620 -76.61 25.91 26.34
CA SER A 620 -77.98 26.39 26.18
C SER A 620 -79.02 25.27 26.38
N GLU A 621 -78.78 24.08 25.82
CA GLU A 621 -79.67 22.92 26.02
C GLU A 621 -79.71 22.46 27.49
N VAL A 622 -78.57 22.49 28.18
CA VAL A 622 -78.50 22.16 29.61
C VAL A 622 -79.31 23.17 30.42
N ALA A 623 -79.16 24.47 30.17
CA ALA A 623 -79.93 25.51 30.83
C ALA A 623 -81.44 25.39 30.60
N GLN A 624 -81.87 24.98 29.39
CA GLN A 624 -83.28 24.74 29.10
C GLN A 624 -83.83 23.52 29.84
N LYS A 625 -83.04 22.45 29.99
CA LYS A 625 -83.42 21.28 30.80
C LYS A 625 -83.56 21.63 32.27
N GLU A 626 -82.63 22.40 32.84
CA GLU A 626 -82.71 22.87 34.23
C GLU A 626 -83.94 23.75 34.47
N GLN A 627 -84.26 24.66 33.55
CA GLN A 627 -85.50 25.46 33.63
C GLN A 627 -86.76 24.59 33.56
N ALA A 628 -86.80 23.58 32.69
CA ALA A 628 -87.93 22.66 32.60
C ALA A 628 -88.09 21.81 33.87
N GLU A 629 -86.98 21.39 34.48
CA GLU A 629 -86.97 20.64 35.73
C GLU A 629 -87.43 21.51 36.91
N ALA A 630 -86.95 22.75 37.01
CA ALA A 630 -87.40 23.72 38.00
C ALA A 630 -88.92 24.00 37.88
N LYS A 631 -89.45 24.03 36.65
CA LYS A 631 -90.89 24.21 36.41
C LYS A 631 -91.70 23.00 36.90
N ARG A 632 -91.21 21.78 36.67
CA ARG A 632 -91.82 20.54 37.18
C ARG A 632 -91.77 20.45 38.71
N GLU A 633 -90.67 20.87 39.32
CA GLU A 633 -90.53 21.00 40.79
C GLU A 633 -91.54 22.01 41.35
N HIS A 634 -91.70 23.16 40.69
CA HIS A 634 -92.69 24.17 41.08
C HIS A 634 -94.13 23.63 40.99
N GLU A 635 -94.48 22.94 39.91
CA GLU A 635 -95.80 22.28 39.77
C GLU A 635 -96.05 21.21 40.84
N LYS A 636 -95.03 20.42 41.21
CA LYS A 636 -95.12 19.47 42.33
C LYS A 636 -95.38 20.18 43.66
N ARG A 637 -94.70 21.32 43.91
CA ARG A 637 -94.89 22.11 45.13
C ARG A 637 -96.28 22.75 45.22
N GLU A 638 -96.81 23.24 44.09
CA GLU A 638 -98.20 23.73 43.98
C GLU A 638 -99.20 22.61 44.28
N LYS A 639 -98.99 21.41 43.72
CA LYS A 639 -99.86 20.25 43.98
C LYS A 639 -99.84 19.82 45.45
N LYS A 640 -98.66 19.85 46.07
CA LYS A 640 -98.50 19.55 47.49
C LYS A 640 -99.19 20.59 48.40
N ARG A 641 -99.15 21.88 48.03
CA ARG A 641 -99.91 22.93 48.73
C ARG A 641 -101.42 22.77 48.60
N GLN A 642 -101.91 22.25 47.47
CA GLN A 642 -103.34 21.93 47.30
C GLN A 642 -103.77 20.70 48.13
N GLU A 643 -102.88 19.73 48.31
CA GLU A 643 -103.11 18.55 49.18
C GLU A 643 -103.01 18.90 50.69
N GLU A 644 -102.14 19.83 51.08
CA GLU A 644 -102.01 20.31 52.46
C GLU A 644 -103.17 21.26 52.87
N GLY A 645 -103.79 21.96 51.91
CA GLY A 645 -105.00 22.78 52.15
C GLY A 645 -106.29 21.98 52.38
N GLN A 646 -106.27 20.65 52.28
CA GLN A 646 -107.41 19.76 52.54
C GLN A 646 -107.30 18.97 53.86
N ARG A 647 -106.31 19.29 54.72
CA ARG A 647 -106.04 18.59 55.99
C ARG A 647 -106.01 19.47 57.24
N GLU A 648 -106.64 20.65 57.19
CA GLU A 648 -106.92 21.46 58.39
C GLU A 648 -108.42 21.73 58.53
N GLY A 649 -109.09 20.79 59.18
CA GLY A 649 -110.44 20.88 59.71
C GLY A 649 -110.58 19.74 60.72
N GLU A 650 -111.03 20.05 61.95
CA GLU A 650 -111.21 19.16 63.12
C GLU A 650 -109.87 18.90 63.87
N GLU A 651 -109.60 19.22 65.15
CA GLU A 651 -110.29 19.62 66.41
C GLU A 651 -109.20 20.36 67.23
N GLU A 652 -109.34 21.55 67.83
CA GLU A 652 -110.08 22.03 69.03
C GLU A 652 -109.72 21.43 70.41
N GLU A 653 -109.58 22.35 71.40
CA GLU A 653 -109.50 22.25 72.87
C GLU A 653 -108.17 21.82 73.54
N GLU A 654 -107.68 22.38 74.66
CA GLU A 654 -107.94 23.57 75.48
C GLU A 654 -106.76 23.67 76.50
N ASP A 655 -106.43 24.87 77.01
CA ASP A 655 -105.84 25.21 78.33
C ASP A 655 -104.87 26.42 78.23
N GLN A 656 -105.36 27.66 78.41
CA GLN A 656 -105.52 28.42 79.66
C GLN A 656 -104.18 28.84 80.30
N ALA A 657 -103.74 30.11 80.13
CA ALA A 657 -104.02 31.29 80.97
C ALA A 657 -102.81 31.63 81.89
N TRP A 658 -102.35 32.87 82.15
CA TRP A 658 -102.65 34.24 81.73
C TRP A 658 -101.54 35.18 82.30
N GLY A 659 -101.34 36.36 81.69
CA GLY A 659 -100.81 37.59 82.31
C GLY A 659 -99.30 37.88 82.19
N GLU A 660 -98.82 39.08 81.87
CA GLU A 660 -99.41 40.35 81.43
C GLU A 660 -98.23 41.29 81.05
N SER A 661 -98.53 42.33 80.26
CA SER A 661 -97.72 43.55 79.97
C SER A 661 -96.56 43.44 78.95
N VAL A 662 -96.70 43.80 77.67
CA VAL A 662 -96.99 45.11 77.00
C VAL A 662 -95.78 46.06 76.89
N ARG A 663 -95.42 46.29 75.61
CA ARG A 663 -94.92 47.51 74.92
C ARG A 663 -93.42 47.66 74.60
N ARG A 664 -93.24 48.03 73.31
CA ARG A 664 -92.10 48.69 72.65
C ARG A 664 -90.92 47.75 72.38
N GLU A 665 -90.22 47.80 71.25
CA GLU A 665 -90.26 48.61 70.03
C GLU A 665 -89.34 47.86 69.04
N LYS A 666 -89.59 48.02 67.74
CA LYS A 666 -88.76 47.67 66.57
C LYS A 666 -87.33 47.15 66.83
N GLY A 667 -87.02 45.98 66.27
CA GLY A 667 -85.61 45.62 66.01
C GLY A 667 -85.40 44.16 65.60
N LYS A 668 -85.08 43.96 64.32
CA LYS A 668 -84.08 43.01 63.77
C LYS A 668 -84.03 41.60 64.37
N ARG A 669 -84.45 40.62 63.55
CA ARG A 669 -84.03 39.22 63.67
C ARG A 669 -82.60 39.12 63.15
N SER A 670 -81.65 38.99 64.05
CA SER A 670 -80.28 38.52 63.80
C SER A 670 -80.13 37.14 64.43
N GLU A 671 -79.20 36.37 63.87
CA GLU A 671 -78.68 35.08 64.37
C GLU A 671 -79.50 33.84 63.96
N GLU A 672 -79.21 33.36 62.75
CA GLU A 672 -78.57 32.04 62.53
C GLU A 672 -78.33 31.87 61.02
N GLU A 673 -77.22 32.44 60.53
CA GLU A 673 -76.46 31.99 59.34
C GLU A 673 -75.26 32.94 59.19
N GLU A 674 -74.30 32.82 60.11
CA GLU A 674 -73.00 33.48 60.04
C GLU A 674 -71.90 32.41 59.97
N VAL A 675 -71.96 31.53 58.97
CA VAL A 675 -70.83 30.66 58.55
C VAL A 675 -70.97 30.33 57.06
N ALA A 676 -70.70 31.29 56.16
CA ALA A 676 -70.40 31.01 54.73
C ALA A 676 -69.91 32.23 53.92
N GLN A 677 -69.32 33.26 54.54
CA GLN A 677 -68.69 34.38 53.79
C GLN A 677 -67.27 34.73 54.28
N GLY A 678 -66.65 33.89 55.12
CA GLY A 678 -65.27 34.05 55.57
C GLY A 678 -64.21 33.30 54.75
N GLU A 679 -64.60 32.30 53.94
CA GLU A 679 -63.63 31.44 53.23
C GLU A 679 -63.36 31.84 51.77
N GLN A 680 -64.15 32.75 51.19
CA GLN A 680 -63.93 33.23 49.81
C GLN A 680 -62.93 34.41 49.70
N GLU A 681 -62.64 35.13 50.80
CA GLU A 681 -61.69 36.26 50.77
C GLU A 681 -60.25 35.86 51.17
N GLN A 682 -60.06 34.72 51.85
CA GLN A 682 -58.73 34.15 52.10
C GLN A 682 -58.17 33.33 50.92
N ALA A 683 -59.02 32.69 50.12
CA ALA A 683 -58.60 31.96 48.91
C ALA A 683 -58.16 32.91 47.77
N LYS A 684 -58.79 34.09 47.66
CA LYS A 684 -58.45 35.09 46.63
C LYS A 684 -57.08 35.75 46.85
N ARG A 685 -56.67 35.95 48.12
CA ARG A 685 -55.35 36.52 48.46
C ARG A 685 -54.19 35.54 48.31
N GLN A 686 -54.42 34.22 48.45
CA GLN A 686 -53.38 33.20 48.22
C GLN A 686 -53.14 32.90 46.74
N GLN A 687 -54.09 33.22 45.85
CA GLN A 687 -53.94 33.04 44.41
C GLN A 687 -53.23 34.25 43.76
N GLU A 688 -53.50 35.48 44.19
CA GLU A 688 -52.80 36.69 43.71
C GLU A 688 -51.31 36.74 44.12
N GLU A 689 -50.90 36.16 45.26
CA GLU A 689 -49.48 36.04 45.64
C GLU A 689 -48.72 34.93 44.88
N ARG A 690 -49.42 33.94 44.31
CA ARG A 690 -48.81 32.88 43.48
C ARG A 690 -48.59 33.33 42.03
N GLU A 691 -49.46 34.19 41.51
CA GLU A 691 -49.30 34.77 40.16
C GLU A 691 -48.17 35.80 40.12
N LYS A 692 -47.96 36.59 41.19
CA LYS A 692 -46.83 37.54 41.27
C LYS A 692 -45.43 36.91 41.36
N ARG A 693 -45.31 35.63 41.74
CA ARG A 693 -44.02 34.91 41.79
C ARG A 693 -43.70 34.12 40.51
N ARG A 694 -44.60 34.11 39.52
CA ARG A 694 -44.38 33.42 38.23
C ARG A 694 -43.85 34.36 37.14
N ASP A 695 -43.98 35.67 37.33
CA ASP A 695 -43.50 36.69 36.38
C ASP A 695 -42.05 37.16 36.66
N GLU A 696 -41.36 36.61 37.68
CA GLU A 696 -39.96 36.95 38.00
C GLU A 696 -38.94 35.84 37.65
N ASP A 697 -39.37 34.63 37.25
CA ASP A 697 -38.45 33.53 36.86
C ASP A 697 -38.96 32.83 35.59
N GLY A 698 -38.49 33.29 34.43
CA GLY A 698 -38.86 32.72 33.14
C GLY A 698 -38.14 33.38 31.97
N ASP A 699 -36.83 33.58 32.07
CA ASP A 699 -36.02 33.87 30.88
C ASP A 699 -34.79 32.96 30.84
N HIS A 700 -34.66 32.29 29.69
CA HIS A 700 -33.55 31.50 29.15
C HIS A 700 -33.43 29.99 29.47
N ASP A 701 -33.80 29.18 28.46
CA ASP A 701 -32.87 28.19 27.89
C ASP A 701 -33.22 27.87 26.42
N HIS A 702 -32.43 28.43 25.48
CA HIS A 702 -31.65 27.73 24.45
C HIS A 702 -31.29 28.68 23.30
N ILE A 703 -30.00 28.82 23.02
CA ILE A 703 -29.35 28.47 21.74
C ILE A 703 -27.84 28.69 21.90
N GLU A 704 -27.07 27.62 21.67
CA GLU A 704 -25.64 27.67 21.33
C GLU A 704 -25.46 28.31 19.95
N SER A 705 -24.53 29.25 19.81
CA SER A 705 -23.40 29.09 18.88
C SER A 705 -22.42 30.26 18.96
N GLU A 706 -21.15 29.88 18.91
CA GLU A 706 -19.95 30.65 18.54
C GLU A 706 -19.12 31.28 19.67
N ALA A 707 -17.94 30.70 19.80
CA ALA A 707 -16.87 30.99 20.72
C ALA A 707 -15.81 31.85 20.00
N GLU A 708 -15.33 32.88 20.69
CA GLU A 708 -14.04 33.50 20.44
C GLU A 708 -13.16 33.46 21.71
N GLU A 709 -11.97 32.93 21.48
CA GLU A 709 -10.66 33.31 22.02
C GLU A 709 -10.38 33.52 23.52
N ASN A 710 -9.41 32.71 23.95
CA ASN A 710 -8.16 33.07 24.65
C ASN A 710 -8.23 33.87 25.96
N SER A 711 -7.64 33.29 27.02
CA SER A 711 -6.39 33.81 27.63
C SER A 711 -6.22 33.40 29.11
N TYR A 712 -5.14 32.63 29.35
CA TYR A 712 -4.21 32.72 30.48
C TYR A 712 -4.56 32.19 31.90
N LYS A 713 -3.73 31.20 32.27
CA LYS A 713 -2.83 31.11 33.46
C LYS A 713 -3.27 30.38 34.74
N SER A 714 -2.29 29.53 35.12
CA SER A 714 -1.87 29.09 36.47
C SER A 714 -2.71 27.98 37.09
N SER A 715 -2.24 26.72 37.10
CA SER A 715 -1.21 26.13 37.97
C SER A 715 -1.63 26.05 39.45
N PHE A 716 -1.86 24.83 39.95
CA PHE A 716 -1.24 24.42 41.22
C PHE A 716 -1.15 22.89 41.37
N GLU A 717 -0.04 22.49 41.99
CA GLU A 717 0.52 21.17 42.21
C GLU A 717 -0.20 20.35 43.30
N GLY A 718 0.03 19.02 43.32
CA GLY A 718 -0.42 18.14 44.40
C GLY A 718 0.14 16.71 44.38
N ARG A 719 1.46 16.59 44.55
CA ARG A 719 2.36 15.41 44.72
C ARG A 719 1.82 14.14 45.42
N ARG A 720 2.32 12.98 44.93
CA ARG A 720 3.02 11.88 45.64
C ARG A 720 3.46 10.85 44.57
N ALA A 721 4.56 10.09 44.61
CA ALA A 721 5.85 10.07 45.29
C ALA A 721 6.52 8.75 44.84
N LEU A 722 7.58 8.82 44.03
CA LEU A 722 8.42 7.67 43.67
C LEU A 722 9.51 7.49 44.76
N LYS A 723 9.75 6.25 45.18
CA LYS A 723 10.88 5.88 46.04
C LYS A 723 11.73 4.87 45.29
N VAL A 724 12.94 5.28 44.92
CA VAL A 724 14.03 4.42 44.43
C VAL A 724 15.12 4.45 45.50
N ARG A 725 15.61 3.29 45.95
CA ARG A 725 17.03 2.89 45.88
C ARG A 725 17.40 1.65 46.70
N ASN A 726 18.34 0.89 46.10
CA ASN A 726 19.29 -0.10 46.65
C ASN A 726 18.69 -1.48 46.94
N LEU A 727 19.20 -2.61 46.42
CA LEU A 727 20.53 -3.04 45.98
C LEU A 727 20.47 -3.87 44.69
#